data_AF-A0A2A9MDN0-F1
#
_entry.id   AF-A0A2A9MDN0-F1
#
_cell.length_a   1.000
_cell.length_b   1.000
_cell.length_c   1.000
_cell.angle_alpha   90.00
_cell.angle_beta   90.00
_cell.angle_gamma   90.00
#
_symmetry.space_group_name_H-M   'P 1'
#
loop_
_entity.id
_entity.type
_entity.pdbx_description
1 polymer ?
#
loop_
_entity_poly.entity_id
_entity_poly.type
_entity_poly.pdbx_seq_one_letter_code
_entity_poly.pdbx_strand_id
1 'polypeptide(L)'
;MTNGTAPQASERPPKADLELPTGAVSIEALAASLSRYPRAPDRKFNYGTAGFRAKADLLPSVVHRCGLLAALFAVYQQDKKEREARAQAGAKNREAKAERYAHSTAVYVGCMITASHNPEEDNGVKLVGVDGCLLSPVWERYAESLINSACFAQPASQNSVSVAGSAQSERTLGNGKIPHDDAGRGCAESVHREVKALTQIVHELFGGNDGDTTDGDTTDGMNAANGCTEPSGDEKGKHSSTDASPSVLFPCVLVGRDNRPSSKSLQAAFESGVRTLGVQVVSLGQVTTGQLQFIVRRQNERSEDARRCANAELTAGEVLEDAHRGEPEEGGEGTALVRDYYVHFSKAFSQFMVQARQLKRVARAGSGTVVKCAEAPHAGDERKDTGGSPSPLSLRALYVDAANGVGGASVKHFSELLSSESGLSLFVRNEGRAGGESDGQAPLKEGGRRAGDESAGAAKKATEIEGLNFLCGAEHVQKRKALPRNFGYRGDPTEGALCASFDGDADRLIFFTWEMKQAPYSAFPSLSRGTSALQRLGSREEVVRGELQRAFSLSDGFASPEACSGPSREREEGAAANEGRGADSGNAEEAGTACEARSAVEAEGCCRASCADADGGASLSENAVKRMASSALDVSAENAIRMRLYDGDRIACLVTLALISLLKQALGKHEENDKQPRALTLSICVVQTAYANGGSTAFLEQLQAAAQPLASSGITFELACVPTGVKHLHRRAAEATVGVYFEANGHGTVVHDEARLSEWAAERNLSTVEEWQLLTRFLHLFNAATGDALADLLAVVAALSLLDMTPQQWSDLYDDRPCYTLKVALPRRVLSTLKPDPRHEKRLLEMPALQARIDEAVEATAPFCRGFVRPSGTEDVCRIYAEAPDLQSAKTLGRLISELVVQHAQAAEDLEGKL
;
A
#
# COMPACT_ATOMS: atom_id res chain seq x y z
N MET A 1 43.90 67.62 12.80
CA MET A 1 42.51 67.23 13.11
C MET A 1 41.94 66.61 11.84
N THR A 2 41.28 65.46 11.83
CA THR A 2 40.79 64.59 12.92
C THR A 2 41.31 63.15 12.78
N ASN A 3 41.28 62.36 13.86
CA ASN A 3 41.49 60.92 13.77
C ASN A 3 40.18 60.24 13.33
N GLY A 4 40.25 59.30 12.39
CA GLY A 4 39.12 58.49 11.92
C GLY A 4 39.50 57.02 11.82
N THR A 5 39.48 56.30 12.94
CA THR A 5 39.67 54.84 12.96
C THR A 5 38.39 54.14 12.50
N ALA A 6 38.46 53.43 11.38
CA ALA A 6 37.34 52.61 10.91
C ALA A 6 37.10 51.40 11.84
N PRO A 7 35.84 51.08 12.18
CA PRO A 7 35.53 49.90 12.98
C PRO A 7 35.65 48.63 12.14
N GLN A 8 36.41 47.64 12.62
CA GLN A 8 36.33 46.28 12.09
C GLN A 8 35.04 45.62 12.60
N ALA A 9 34.05 45.50 11.72
CA ALA A 9 32.86 44.69 11.99
C ALA A 9 33.22 43.19 11.81
N SER A 10 33.69 42.55 12.87
CA SER A 10 33.64 41.09 12.96
C SER A 10 32.20 40.67 13.25
N GLU A 11 31.49 40.14 12.27
CA GLU A 11 30.17 39.54 12.47
C GLU A 11 30.29 38.40 13.49
N ARG A 12 29.67 38.59 14.66
CA ARG A 12 29.48 37.48 15.62
C ARG A 12 28.35 36.60 15.09
N PRO A 13 28.43 35.26 15.21
CA PRO A 13 27.30 34.41 14.92
C PRO A 13 26.10 34.80 15.82
N PRO A 14 24.86 34.61 15.34
CA PRO A 14 23.66 34.99 16.10
C PRO A 14 23.61 34.25 17.43
N LYS A 15 23.55 35.01 18.53
CA LYS A 15 23.39 34.51 19.91
C LYS A 15 21.91 34.38 20.32
N ALA A 16 21.03 34.08 19.37
CA ALA A 16 19.67 33.69 19.65
C ALA A 16 19.62 32.17 19.64
N ASP A 17 19.09 31.54 20.68
CA ASP A 17 18.81 30.11 20.65
C ASP A 17 17.53 29.83 19.83
N LEU A 18 17.32 28.58 19.44
CA LEU A 18 16.15 28.17 18.67
C LEU A 18 14.97 27.94 19.62
N GLU A 19 14.12 28.96 19.76
CA GLU A 19 12.93 28.89 20.62
C GLU A 19 11.90 27.86 20.09
N LEU A 20 11.47 26.96 20.95
CA LEU A 20 10.41 25.98 20.71
C LEU A 20 9.42 25.99 21.90
N PRO A 21 8.14 25.59 21.72
CA PRO A 21 7.20 25.44 22.83
C PRO A 21 7.68 24.53 23.98
N THR A 22 8.60 23.61 23.70
CA THR A 22 9.24 22.71 24.68
C THR A 22 10.50 23.28 25.34
N GLY A 23 10.91 24.50 25.01
CA GLY A 23 12.11 25.18 25.51
C GLY A 23 13.15 25.48 24.42
N ALA A 24 14.04 26.45 24.71
CA ALA A 24 15.08 26.91 23.80
C ALA A 24 16.16 25.84 23.52
N VAL A 25 16.53 25.66 22.25
CA VAL A 25 17.59 24.74 21.81
C VAL A 25 18.78 25.51 21.28
N SER A 26 19.98 25.31 21.86
CA SER A 26 21.11 26.15 21.47
C SER A 26 21.61 25.92 20.05
N ILE A 27 21.83 27.01 19.32
CA ILE A 27 22.38 26.98 17.95
C ILE A 27 23.76 26.31 17.92
N GLU A 28 24.59 26.46 18.96
CA GLU A 28 25.90 25.81 19.03
C GLU A 28 25.77 24.28 19.12
N ALA A 29 24.81 23.78 19.91
CA ALA A 29 24.52 22.35 20.03
C ALA A 29 23.90 21.77 18.73
N LEU A 30 23.00 22.52 18.08
CA LEU A 30 22.41 22.16 16.80
C LEU A 30 23.46 22.08 15.69
N ALA A 31 24.33 23.09 15.58
CA ALA A 31 25.43 23.13 14.63
C ALA A 31 26.42 21.97 14.88
N ALA A 32 26.81 21.73 16.13
CA ALA A 32 27.64 20.60 16.49
C ALA A 32 26.99 19.25 16.11
N SER A 33 25.67 19.11 16.23
CA SER A 33 25.00 17.89 15.80
C SER A 33 24.94 17.73 14.28
N LEU A 34 24.75 18.80 13.51
CA LEU A 34 24.76 18.75 12.05
C LEU A 34 26.16 18.36 11.52
N SER A 35 27.22 18.88 12.15
CA SER A 35 28.62 18.54 11.82
C SER A 35 28.99 17.07 12.05
N ARG A 36 28.27 16.33 12.91
CA ARG A 36 28.45 14.87 13.07
C ARG A 36 27.96 14.07 11.86
N TYR A 37 27.05 14.62 11.06
CA TYR A 37 26.44 13.97 9.91
C TYR A 37 26.60 14.87 8.66
N PRO A 38 27.84 15.06 8.18
CA PRO A 38 28.14 15.97 7.07
C PRO A 38 27.43 15.54 5.79
N ARG A 39 26.99 16.52 5.01
CA ARG A 39 26.26 16.32 3.76
C ARG A 39 27.16 15.72 2.68
N ALA A 40 26.66 14.76 1.90
CA ALA A 40 27.30 14.36 0.65
C ALA A 40 27.21 15.53 -0.37
N PRO A 41 28.34 16.00 -0.95
CA PRO A 41 28.32 17.12 -1.88
C PRO A 41 27.53 16.81 -3.16
N ASP A 42 27.05 17.87 -3.82
CA ASP A 42 26.50 17.91 -5.18
C ASP A 42 25.31 16.98 -5.52
N ARG A 43 24.73 16.30 -4.52
CA ARG A 43 23.53 15.45 -4.68
C ARG A 43 22.27 16.13 -4.15
N LYS A 44 21.25 16.28 -5.00
CA LYS A 44 19.86 16.58 -4.58
C LYS A 44 19.16 15.27 -4.19
N PHE A 45 18.38 15.31 -3.11
CA PHE A 45 17.46 14.24 -2.71
C PHE A 45 16.02 14.74 -2.83
N ASN A 46 15.14 13.96 -3.47
CA ASN A 46 13.70 14.26 -3.54
C ASN A 46 12.94 13.36 -2.56
N TYR A 47 11.87 13.87 -1.95
CA TYR A 47 10.99 13.07 -1.10
C TYR A 47 10.04 12.28 -2.01
N GLY A 48 10.26 10.96 -2.12
CA GLY A 48 9.45 10.10 -2.95
C GLY A 48 8.09 9.75 -2.32
N THR A 49 7.26 9.03 -3.08
CA THR A 49 5.96 8.51 -2.60
C THR A 49 6.04 7.74 -1.28
N ALA A 50 7.20 7.12 -1.01
CA ALA A 50 7.54 6.42 0.22
C ALA A 50 8.90 6.88 0.80
N GLY A 51 9.06 8.21 0.97
CA GLY A 51 10.19 8.82 1.66
C GLY A 51 11.46 9.00 0.81
N PHE A 52 12.58 9.32 1.46
CA PHE A 52 13.88 9.33 0.79
C PHE A 52 14.43 7.92 0.66
N ARG A 53 14.99 7.57 -0.51
CA ARG A 53 15.69 6.30 -0.76
C ARG A 53 16.96 6.53 -1.58
N ALA A 54 18.04 5.83 -1.24
CA ALA A 54 19.31 5.84 -1.97
C ALA A 54 20.19 4.64 -1.55
N LYS A 55 21.39 4.52 -2.13
CA LYS A 55 22.45 3.68 -1.54
C LYS A 55 22.72 4.13 -0.10
N ALA A 56 22.88 3.16 0.81
CA ALA A 56 22.75 3.41 2.24
C ALA A 56 23.87 4.28 2.84
N ASP A 57 25.05 4.30 2.21
CA ASP A 57 26.20 5.15 2.53
C ASP A 57 25.90 6.66 2.36
N LEU A 58 24.98 7.03 1.47
CA LEU A 58 24.61 8.41 1.20
C LEU A 58 23.56 8.97 2.16
N LEU A 59 22.94 8.12 2.99
CA LEU A 59 21.78 8.46 3.82
C LEU A 59 22.05 8.97 5.26
N PRO A 60 23.22 8.81 5.92
CA PRO A 60 23.37 9.26 7.32
C PRO A 60 23.03 10.74 7.54
N SER A 61 23.39 11.60 6.59
CA SER A 61 23.06 13.03 6.64
C SER A 61 21.56 13.30 6.45
N VAL A 62 20.94 12.65 5.46
CA VAL A 62 19.49 12.71 5.17
C VAL A 62 18.68 12.26 6.39
N VAL A 63 19.05 11.11 6.97
CA VAL A 63 18.31 10.47 8.06
C VAL A 63 18.43 11.23 9.38
N HIS A 64 19.60 11.81 9.71
CA HIS A 64 19.75 12.73 10.84
C HIS A 64 18.83 13.96 10.73
N ARG A 65 18.71 14.53 9.52
CA ARG A 65 17.86 15.69 9.24
C ARG A 65 16.37 15.33 9.27
N CYS A 66 15.98 14.12 8.86
CA CYS A 66 14.65 13.58 9.11
C CYS A 66 14.35 13.44 10.62
N GLY A 67 15.34 13.15 11.46
CA GLY A 67 15.21 13.14 12.93
C GLY A 67 14.89 14.52 13.51
N LEU A 68 15.60 15.55 13.06
CA LEU A 68 15.30 16.95 13.42
C LEU A 68 13.86 17.34 13.00
N LEU A 69 13.46 16.99 11.77
CA LEU A 69 12.11 17.29 11.28
C LEU A 69 11.02 16.52 12.02
N ALA A 70 11.24 15.25 12.36
CA ALA A 70 10.29 14.44 13.12
C ALA A 70 10.07 15.01 14.54
N ALA A 71 11.13 15.51 15.19
CA ALA A 71 11.02 16.23 16.45
C ALA A 71 10.20 17.52 16.32
N LEU A 72 10.49 18.37 15.32
CA LEU A 72 9.70 19.59 15.06
C LEU A 72 8.22 19.27 14.78
N PHE A 73 7.95 18.20 14.03
CA PHE A 73 6.60 17.75 13.72
C PHE A 73 5.85 17.26 14.97
N ALA A 74 6.51 16.50 15.86
CA ALA A 74 5.93 16.07 17.12
C ALA A 74 5.56 17.27 18.01
N VAL A 75 6.47 18.24 18.15
CA VAL A 75 6.25 19.48 18.94
C VAL A 75 5.12 20.32 18.33
N TYR A 76 5.09 20.51 17.01
CA TYR A 76 4.01 21.23 16.33
C TYR A 76 2.64 20.58 16.53
N GLN A 77 2.57 19.24 16.42
CA GLN A 77 1.30 18.53 16.61
C GLN A 77 0.83 18.56 18.07
N GLN A 78 1.74 18.52 19.04
CA GLN A 78 1.44 18.74 20.46
C GLN A 78 0.88 20.14 20.72
N ASP A 79 1.63 21.18 20.32
CA ASP A 79 1.23 22.58 20.48
C ASP A 79 -0.12 22.87 19.80
N LYS A 80 -0.33 22.38 18.57
CA LYS A 80 -1.63 22.45 17.90
C LYS A 80 -2.76 21.83 18.74
N LYS A 81 -2.57 20.60 19.25
CA LYS A 81 -3.56 19.88 20.06
C LYS A 81 -3.87 20.63 21.37
N GLU A 82 -2.87 21.25 21.98
CA GLU A 82 -3.06 22.08 23.17
C GLU A 82 -3.79 23.40 22.86
N ARG A 83 -3.48 24.08 21.74
CA ARG A 83 -4.23 25.27 21.29
C ARG A 83 -5.71 24.93 21.06
N GLU A 84 -6.01 23.81 20.40
CA GLU A 84 -7.37 23.32 20.19
C GLU A 84 -8.08 23.00 21.52
N ALA A 85 -7.41 22.36 22.48
CA ALA A 85 -7.97 22.11 23.81
C ALA A 85 -8.23 23.40 24.61
N ARG A 86 -7.32 24.39 24.54
CA ARG A 86 -7.47 25.72 25.18
C ARG A 86 -8.59 26.56 24.53
N ALA A 87 -8.89 26.34 23.24
CA ALA A 87 -10.03 26.93 22.55
C ALA A 87 -11.37 26.29 22.97
N GLN A 88 -11.40 24.96 23.13
CA GLN A 88 -12.57 24.21 23.62
C GLN A 88 -12.86 24.45 25.12
N ALA A 89 -11.84 24.82 25.90
CA ALA A 89 -11.99 25.17 27.32
C ALA A 89 -12.67 26.54 27.51
N GLY A 90 -13.98 26.51 27.77
CA GLY A 90 -14.80 27.70 28.02
C GLY A 90 -14.27 28.62 29.13
N ALA A 91 -14.48 29.93 28.95
CA ALA A 91 -13.74 31.00 29.63
C ALA A 91 -13.71 30.96 31.18
N LYS A 92 -14.68 30.32 31.85
CA LYS A 92 -14.78 30.31 33.32
C LYS A 92 -13.85 29.34 34.04
N ASN A 93 -13.04 28.54 33.33
CA ASN A 93 -12.15 27.57 33.98
C ASN A 93 -10.88 27.27 33.16
N ARG A 94 -10.32 28.29 32.49
CA ARG A 94 -9.27 28.11 31.47
C ARG A 94 -7.96 27.55 32.02
N GLU A 95 -7.35 28.19 33.02
CA GLU A 95 -5.96 27.91 33.43
C GLU A 95 -5.84 26.54 34.12
N ALA A 96 -6.44 26.38 35.30
CA ALA A 96 -6.36 25.14 36.08
C ALA A 96 -6.92 23.89 35.37
N LYS A 97 -7.74 24.06 34.32
CA LYS A 97 -8.17 22.96 33.45
C LYS A 97 -7.18 22.71 32.29
N ALA A 98 -6.71 23.76 31.60
CA ALA A 98 -5.72 23.59 30.52
C ALA A 98 -4.41 22.98 31.03
N GLU A 99 -3.89 23.41 32.18
CA GLU A 99 -2.65 22.88 32.75
C GLU A 99 -2.73 21.38 33.04
N ARG A 100 -3.81 20.92 33.68
CA ARG A 100 -4.01 19.48 33.98
C ARG A 100 -4.20 18.63 32.72
N TYR A 101 -4.78 19.19 31.66
CA TYR A 101 -5.04 18.48 30.41
C TYR A 101 -3.81 18.46 29.47
N ALA A 102 -2.97 19.50 29.47
CA ALA A 102 -1.73 19.54 28.68
C ALA A 102 -0.75 18.42 29.10
N HIS A 103 -0.68 18.14 30.41
CA HIS A 103 0.22 17.12 30.97
C HIS A 103 -0.28 15.66 30.84
N SER A 104 -1.46 15.39 30.29
CA SER A 104 -2.08 14.04 30.33
C SER A 104 -2.13 13.28 29.01
N THR A 105 -1.84 13.91 27.85
CA THR A 105 -1.87 13.22 26.56
C THR A 105 -0.73 13.65 25.63
N ALA A 106 0.25 12.77 25.45
CA ALA A 106 1.32 12.95 24.48
C ALA A 106 0.83 12.76 23.03
N VAL A 107 1.49 13.43 22.10
CA VAL A 107 1.41 13.12 20.67
C VAL A 107 2.56 12.20 20.26
N TYR A 108 2.24 11.16 19.48
CA TYR A 108 3.21 10.23 18.90
C TYR A 108 3.33 10.45 17.39
N VAL A 109 4.56 10.48 16.87
CA VAL A 109 4.85 10.46 15.42
C VAL A 109 5.85 9.34 15.11
N GLY A 110 5.92 8.90 13.85
CA GLY A 110 6.72 7.71 13.49
C GLY A 110 7.84 7.96 12.49
N CYS A 111 8.85 7.09 12.54
CA CYS A 111 9.88 6.96 11.51
C CYS A 111 10.21 5.49 11.25
N MET A 112 10.03 5.04 10.01
CA MET A 112 10.42 3.71 9.56
C MET A 112 11.65 3.79 8.64
N ILE A 113 12.72 3.08 9.01
CA ILE A 113 13.98 3.00 8.24
C ILE A 113 13.98 1.71 7.42
N THR A 114 13.82 1.87 6.11
CA THR A 114 13.72 0.78 5.15
C THR A 114 13.74 1.27 3.70
N ALA A 115 14.08 0.37 2.77
CA ALA A 115 13.75 0.51 1.35
C ALA A 115 12.85 -0.61 0.78
N SER A 116 12.12 -1.38 1.60
CA SER A 116 11.11 -2.35 1.13
C SER A 116 11.74 -3.39 0.15
N HIS A 117 11.15 -3.59 -1.03
CA HIS A 117 11.60 -4.41 -2.15
C HIS A 117 12.97 -4.04 -2.78
N ASN A 118 13.55 -2.86 -2.49
CA ASN A 118 14.85 -2.48 -3.06
C ASN A 118 15.98 -3.49 -2.71
N PRO A 119 17.03 -3.61 -3.54
CA PRO A 119 18.25 -4.36 -3.21
C PRO A 119 18.84 -4.00 -1.84
N GLU A 120 19.51 -4.95 -1.18
CA GLU A 120 19.95 -4.85 0.23
C GLU A 120 20.86 -3.63 0.53
N GLU A 121 21.67 -3.21 -0.44
CA GLU A 121 22.61 -2.09 -0.30
C GLU A 121 21.97 -0.69 -0.48
N ASP A 122 20.70 -0.62 -0.90
CA ASP A 122 19.87 0.56 -0.73
C ASP A 122 19.33 0.66 0.71
N ASN A 123 18.92 1.85 1.14
CA ASN A 123 18.04 2.02 2.30
C ASN A 123 17.16 3.28 2.11
N GLY A 124 16.40 3.65 3.13
CA GLY A 124 15.52 4.81 3.08
C GLY A 124 14.92 5.18 4.44
N VAL A 125 14.15 6.27 4.44
CA VAL A 125 13.44 6.78 5.63
C VAL A 125 12.05 7.28 5.26
N LYS A 126 11.02 6.67 5.87
CA LYS A 126 9.60 7.04 5.78
C LYS A 126 9.22 7.77 7.10
N LEU A 127 8.77 9.03 7.04
CA LEU A 127 8.13 9.69 8.19
C LEU A 127 6.61 9.45 8.19
N VAL A 128 6.04 9.35 9.39
CA VAL A 128 4.68 8.87 9.65
C VAL A 128 3.92 9.85 10.56
N GLY A 129 2.67 10.14 10.20
CA GLY A 129 1.75 11.04 10.88
C GLY A 129 1.17 10.48 12.18
N VAL A 130 0.43 11.32 12.92
CA VAL A 130 -0.27 10.93 14.16
C VAL A 130 -1.40 9.92 13.92
N ASP A 131 -1.94 9.92 12.71
CA ASP A 131 -2.89 8.95 12.14
C ASP A 131 -2.25 7.61 11.75
N GLY A 132 -0.91 7.48 11.88
CA GLY A 132 -0.14 6.35 11.35
C GLY A 132 0.05 6.38 9.84
N CYS A 133 -0.47 7.38 9.12
CA CYS A 133 -0.36 7.46 7.66
C CYS A 133 0.99 8.09 7.24
N LEU A 134 1.30 8.08 5.95
CA LEU A 134 2.53 8.73 5.45
C LEU A 134 2.44 10.26 5.55
N LEU A 135 3.57 10.89 5.91
CA LEU A 135 3.74 12.35 6.02
C LEU A 135 3.10 13.14 4.86
N SER A 136 2.42 14.26 5.18
CA SER A 136 1.62 15.04 4.24
C SER A 136 2.45 15.96 3.31
N PRO A 137 1.95 16.34 2.12
CA PRO A 137 2.69 17.11 1.11
C PRO A 137 3.15 18.53 1.51
N VAL A 138 2.75 19.03 2.67
CA VAL A 138 3.30 20.26 3.26
C VAL A 138 4.65 19.95 3.92
N TRP A 139 4.68 18.94 4.80
CA TRP A 139 5.87 18.51 5.52
C TRP A 139 6.92 17.84 4.62
N GLU A 140 6.51 17.23 3.51
CA GLU A 140 7.42 16.76 2.46
C GLU A 140 8.29 17.90 1.89
N ARG A 141 7.74 19.12 1.78
CA ARG A 141 8.49 20.30 1.32
C ARG A 141 9.49 20.77 2.38
N TYR A 142 9.15 20.72 3.66
CA TYR A 142 10.09 21.02 4.74
C TYR A 142 11.24 19.99 4.78
N ALA A 143 10.96 18.72 4.52
CA ALA A 143 11.98 17.69 4.36
C ALA A 143 12.92 17.97 3.18
N GLU A 144 12.39 18.24 1.98
CA GLU A 144 13.23 18.60 0.83
C GLU A 144 14.01 19.90 1.05
N SER A 145 13.38 20.92 1.63
CA SER A 145 13.99 22.22 1.88
C SER A 145 15.17 22.10 2.84
N LEU A 146 14.99 21.42 3.99
CA LEU A 146 16.04 21.19 4.97
C LEU A 146 17.22 20.42 4.37
N ILE A 147 16.97 19.28 3.72
CA ILE A 147 18.01 18.36 3.24
C ILE A 147 18.74 18.88 2.00
N ASN A 148 18.10 19.74 1.21
CA ASN A 148 18.72 20.38 0.03
C ASN A 148 19.09 21.86 0.25
N SER A 149 18.94 22.41 1.46
CA SER A 149 19.14 23.84 1.78
C SER A 149 20.50 24.38 1.29
N ALA A 150 21.58 23.65 1.55
CA ALA A 150 22.93 24.00 1.09
C ALA A 150 23.16 23.85 -0.44
N CYS A 151 22.16 23.36 -1.20
CA CYS A 151 22.22 23.17 -2.65
C CYS A 151 21.61 24.33 -3.45
N PHE A 152 20.84 25.21 -2.82
CA PHE A 152 20.22 26.37 -3.46
C PHE A 152 21.15 27.59 -3.44
N ALA A 153 22.16 27.59 -4.31
CA ALA A 153 22.75 28.85 -4.75
C ALA A 153 21.73 29.61 -5.58
N GLN A 154 21.27 30.79 -5.13
CA GLN A 154 20.56 31.70 -6.02
C GLN A 154 21.53 32.13 -7.13
N PRO A 155 21.08 32.21 -8.41
CA PRO A 155 21.88 32.84 -9.45
C PRO A 155 22.10 34.30 -9.06
N ALA A 156 23.36 34.71 -8.94
CA ALA A 156 23.70 36.08 -8.59
C ALA A 156 23.04 37.05 -9.58
N SER A 157 22.28 38.02 -9.07
CA SER A 157 21.50 38.94 -9.90
C SER A 157 22.43 39.73 -10.82
N GLN A 158 22.14 39.68 -12.12
CA GLN A 158 22.91 40.39 -13.14
C GLN A 158 22.65 41.90 -13.05
N ASN A 159 23.40 42.59 -12.17
CA ASN A 159 23.62 44.03 -12.29
C ASN A 159 25.00 44.25 -12.92
N SER A 160 25.00 44.92 -14.06
CA SER A 160 26.15 45.11 -14.93
C SER A 160 26.93 46.38 -14.61
N VAL A 161 28.26 46.30 -14.74
CA VAL A 161 29.06 47.31 -15.48
C VAL A 161 30.17 46.56 -16.21
N SER A 162 30.36 46.85 -17.49
CA SER A 162 31.47 46.35 -18.30
C SER A 162 32.56 47.40 -18.45
N VAL A 163 33.82 47.01 -18.21
CA VAL A 163 35.02 47.73 -18.67
C VAL A 163 36.02 46.70 -19.17
N ALA A 164 36.50 46.85 -20.41
CA ALA A 164 37.50 45.96 -20.98
C ALA A 164 38.93 46.46 -20.66
N GLY A 165 39.84 45.51 -20.40
CA GLY A 165 41.27 45.75 -20.17
C GLY A 165 42.06 44.47 -20.51
N SER A 166 43.28 44.61 -21.01
CA SER A 166 43.97 43.55 -21.77
C SER A 166 45.32 43.11 -21.19
N ALA A 167 45.81 41.99 -21.74
CA ALA A 167 47.20 41.52 -21.81
C ALA A 167 47.82 40.74 -20.62
N GLN A 168 48.16 39.48 -20.94
CA GLN A 168 49.42 38.76 -20.68
C GLN A 168 50.27 39.10 -19.43
N SER A 169 50.51 38.09 -18.59
CA SER A 169 51.88 37.64 -18.26
C SER A 169 51.89 36.26 -17.56
N GLU A 170 52.70 35.32 -18.06
CA GLU A 170 53.15 34.17 -17.27
C GLU A 170 54.34 34.57 -16.39
N ARG A 171 54.43 34.06 -15.15
CA ARG A 171 55.71 33.95 -14.41
C ARG A 171 55.65 33.03 -13.16
N THR A 172 56.04 31.78 -13.41
CA THR A 172 56.94 30.91 -12.63
C THR A 172 57.30 31.28 -11.17
N LEU A 173 56.97 30.34 -10.25
CA LEU A 173 57.60 29.99 -8.95
C LEU A 173 57.95 31.08 -7.92
N GLY A 174 57.36 30.95 -6.72
CA GLY A 174 57.81 31.58 -5.46
C GLY A 174 57.29 30.83 -4.23
N ASN A 175 58.17 30.50 -3.29
CA ASN A 175 57.90 29.60 -2.15
C ASN A 175 56.74 30.04 -1.22
N GLY A 176 56.06 29.02 -0.66
CA GLY A 176 55.71 29.02 0.77
C GLY A 176 54.38 29.66 1.16
N LYS A 177 53.28 28.92 0.98
CA LYS A 177 52.11 29.05 1.86
C LYS A 177 51.68 27.69 2.41
N ILE A 178 51.27 27.71 3.68
CA ILE A 178 50.67 26.60 4.42
C ILE A 178 49.37 26.20 3.72
N PRO A 179 48.99 24.91 3.66
CA PRO A 179 47.66 24.52 3.18
C PRO A 179 46.58 25.18 4.05
N HIS A 180 45.77 26.05 3.45
CA HIS A 180 44.63 26.62 4.15
C HIS A 180 43.45 25.65 4.16
N ASP A 181 42.72 25.65 5.27
CA ASP A 181 41.68 24.67 5.60
C ASP A 181 40.34 25.00 4.93
N ASP A 182 40.29 24.92 3.59
CA ASP A 182 39.08 25.19 2.82
C ASP A 182 38.00 24.11 3.02
N ALA A 183 38.39 22.90 3.43
CA ALA A 183 37.46 21.84 3.82
C ALA A 183 36.67 22.23 5.09
N GLY A 184 37.35 22.76 6.12
CA GLY A 184 36.70 23.29 7.32
C GLY A 184 35.76 24.47 7.01
N ARG A 185 36.17 25.38 6.12
CA ARG A 185 35.35 26.55 5.72
C ARG A 185 34.04 26.14 5.03
N GLY A 186 34.11 25.26 4.03
CA GLY A 186 32.93 24.79 3.30
C GLY A 186 31.92 24.04 4.19
N CYS A 187 32.42 23.30 5.18
CA CYS A 187 31.58 22.62 6.17
C CYS A 187 30.80 23.62 7.04
N ALA A 188 31.48 24.63 7.59
CA ALA A 188 30.85 25.66 8.43
C ALA A 188 29.77 26.46 7.69
N GLU A 189 29.99 26.79 6.41
CA GLU A 189 28.98 27.47 5.59
C GLU A 189 27.75 26.61 5.30
N SER A 190 27.91 25.30 5.08
CA SER A 190 26.76 24.38 4.91
C SER A 190 25.91 24.37 6.17
N VAL A 191 26.54 24.13 7.33
CA VAL A 191 25.85 24.06 8.63
C VAL A 191 25.12 25.37 8.95
N HIS A 192 25.70 26.53 8.62
CA HIS A 192 25.01 27.82 8.81
C HIS A 192 23.73 27.95 7.96
N ARG A 193 23.76 27.51 6.68
CA ARG A 193 22.57 27.50 5.80
C ARG A 193 21.49 26.55 6.32
N GLU A 194 21.90 25.41 6.87
CA GLU A 194 21.02 24.39 7.43
C GLU A 194 20.35 24.84 8.74
N VAL A 195 21.12 25.48 9.64
CA VAL A 195 20.57 26.15 10.84
C VAL A 195 19.57 27.23 10.42
N LYS A 196 19.91 28.08 9.45
CA LYS A 196 19.00 29.13 8.95
C LYS A 196 17.69 28.54 8.40
N ALA A 197 17.75 27.42 7.67
CA ALA A 197 16.57 26.73 7.16
C ALA A 197 15.69 26.18 8.31
N LEU A 198 16.29 25.61 9.36
CA LEU A 198 15.58 25.18 10.57
C LEU A 198 14.93 26.35 11.31
N THR A 199 15.63 27.47 11.50
CA THR A 199 15.09 28.68 12.12
C THR A 199 13.90 29.24 11.32
N GLN A 200 13.97 29.23 9.98
CA GLN A 200 12.85 29.63 9.14
C GLN A 200 11.65 28.68 9.32
N ILE A 201 11.85 27.36 9.29
CA ILE A 201 10.77 26.37 9.51
C ILE A 201 10.13 26.56 10.88
N VAL A 202 10.91 26.79 11.94
CA VAL A 202 10.40 27.07 13.29
C VAL A 202 9.59 28.37 13.32
N HIS A 203 10.06 29.44 12.66
CA HIS A 203 9.30 30.69 12.56
C HIS A 203 7.99 30.52 11.77
N GLU A 204 7.99 29.75 10.69
CA GLU A 204 6.77 29.46 9.91
C GLU A 204 5.75 28.60 10.69
N LEU A 205 6.21 27.70 11.55
CA LEU A 205 5.35 26.83 12.37
C LEU A 205 4.79 27.51 13.62
N PHE A 206 5.57 28.39 14.27
CA PHE A 206 5.25 28.90 15.62
C PHE A 206 5.15 30.44 15.72
N GLY A 207 5.74 31.21 14.80
CA GLY A 207 5.87 32.67 14.89
C GLY A 207 4.59 33.49 14.62
N GLY A 208 3.42 32.85 14.62
CA GLY A 208 2.13 33.47 14.34
C GLY A 208 1.33 33.80 15.59
N ASN A 209 1.67 34.89 16.29
CA ASN A 209 0.72 35.75 17.01
C ASN A 209 1.39 36.99 17.62
N ASP A 210 1.15 38.16 17.03
CA ASP A 210 1.10 39.44 17.75
C ASP A 210 0.27 40.44 16.93
N GLY A 211 -1.06 40.34 17.09
CA GLY A 211 -2.05 41.26 16.51
C GLY A 211 -2.41 41.04 15.04
N ASP A 212 -3.53 40.36 14.77
CA ASP A 212 -4.74 41.05 14.32
C ASP A 212 -6.00 40.21 14.61
N THR A 213 -7.18 40.84 14.64
CA THR A 213 -8.49 40.17 14.77
C THR A 213 -9.52 40.81 13.84
N THR A 214 -10.20 39.96 13.03
CA THR A 214 -11.35 40.26 12.13
C THR A 214 -11.05 41.30 11.04
N ASP A 215 -11.04 40.95 9.75
CA ASP A 215 -12.22 40.51 8.98
C ASP A 215 -11.90 39.40 7.95
N GLY A 216 -12.88 38.65 7.43
CA GLY A 216 -14.30 38.61 7.78
C GLY A 216 -15.17 37.99 6.67
N ASP A 217 -16.06 37.07 7.02
CA ASP A 217 -17.34 36.95 6.31
C ASP A 217 -18.31 37.99 6.90
N THR A 218 -19.26 38.46 6.12
CA THR A 218 -19.91 39.77 6.33
C THR A 218 -20.82 39.85 7.57
N THR A 219 -20.69 40.90 8.39
CA THR A 219 -21.74 41.96 8.58
C THR A 219 -21.44 42.99 9.69
N ASP A 220 -21.69 44.27 9.38
CA ASP A 220 -22.14 45.42 10.20
C ASP A 220 -21.67 45.68 11.67
N GLY A 221 -21.20 46.92 11.95
CA GLY A 221 -21.57 47.63 13.19
C GLY A 221 -20.55 48.58 13.86
N MET A 222 -20.70 49.90 13.71
CA MET A 222 -19.94 50.93 14.47
C MET A 222 -20.11 50.88 16.00
N ASN A 223 -19.03 51.02 16.80
CA ASN A 223 -18.69 52.31 17.48
C ASN A 223 -17.54 52.29 18.54
N ALA A 224 -16.70 53.32 18.47
CA ALA A 224 -16.16 54.18 19.56
C ALA A 224 -15.55 53.64 20.90
N ALA A 225 -14.21 53.72 20.96
CA ALA A 225 -13.40 54.55 21.89
C ALA A 225 -13.23 54.25 23.41
N ASN A 226 -12.02 54.61 23.91
CA ASN A 226 -11.51 54.64 25.29
C ASN A 226 -11.31 53.27 25.99
N GLY A 227 -10.32 53.09 26.90
CA GLY A 227 -9.28 54.01 27.37
C GLY A 227 -8.28 53.33 28.34
N CYS A 228 -7.18 54.01 28.68
CA CYS A 228 -6.02 53.48 29.42
C CYS A 228 -6.34 52.94 30.84
N THR A 229 -5.59 51.92 31.31
CA THR A 229 -4.59 52.02 32.43
C THR A 229 -3.94 50.67 32.78
N GLU A 230 -2.61 50.66 32.97
CA GLU A 230 -1.90 49.72 33.87
C GLU A 230 -1.99 50.25 35.32
N PRO A 231 -1.85 49.43 36.38
CA PRO A 231 -0.53 48.95 36.89
C PRO A 231 -0.49 47.41 37.06
N SER A 232 0.61 46.67 36.90
CA SER A 232 1.94 46.67 37.58
C SER A 232 1.92 46.21 39.05
N GLY A 233 2.72 45.18 39.41
CA GLY A 233 2.99 44.83 40.82
C GLY A 233 3.57 43.43 41.10
N ASP A 234 4.90 43.35 41.21
CA ASP A 234 5.80 42.42 41.96
C ASP A 234 5.34 40.98 42.29
N GLU A 235 6.00 39.89 41.89
CA GLU A 235 7.41 39.45 42.01
C GLU A 235 7.80 38.82 43.38
N LYS A 236 8.56 37.71 43.33
CA LYS A 236 9.19 36.91 44.42
C LYS A 236 8.23 35.92 45.14
N GLY A 237 8.53 34.63 45.31
CA GLY A 237 9.65 33.79 44.85
C GLY A 237 10.25 32.90 45.97
N LYS A 238 10.51 31.61 45.70
CA LYS A 238 11.32 30.72 46.57
C LYS A 238 11.69 29.39 45.88
N HIS A 239 12.88 28.86 46.19
CA HIS A 239 13.29 27.49 45.86
C HIS A 239 12.92 26.51 46.97
N SER A 240 12.67 25.24 46.62
CA SER A 240 13.43 24.10 47.18
C SER A 240 13.08 22.77 46.49
N SER A 241 13.89 21.74 46.82
CA SER A 241 13.57 20.29 46.81
C SER A 241 13.19 19.62 45.48
N THR A 242 14.11 18.75 45.06
CA THR A 242 13.87 17.58 44.22
C THR A 242 12.75 16.68 44.78
N ASP A 243 11.84 16.24 43.93
CA ASP A 243 11.05 15.03 44.13
C ASP A 243 11.01 14.25 42.81
N ALA A 244 10.89 12.92 42.88
CA ALA A 244 10.83 12.07 41.70
C ALA A 244 9.40 12.07 41.12
N SER A 245 9.15 12.97 40.17
CA SER A 245 7.84 13.10 39.50
C SER A 245 7.48 11.85 38.67
N PRO A 246 6.20 11.49 38.56
CA PRO A 246 5.75 10.45 37.64
C PRO A 246 6.06 10.82 36.18
N SER A 247 6.07 9.82 35.29
CA SER A 247 6.47 9.95 33.89
C SER A 247 5.57 10.91 33.09
N VAL A 248 5.97 12.18 33.01
CA VAL A 248 5.33 13.20 32.16
C VAL A 248 5.71 12.92 30.70
N LEU A 249 4.80 12.30 29.95
CA LEU A 249 5.01 12.03 28.53
C LEU A 249 4.80 13.31 27.71
N PHE A 250 5.91 13.89 27.26
CA PHE A 250 6.00 14.92 26.24
C PHE A 250 5.83 14.30 24.83
N PRO A 251 5.72 15.10 23.74
CA PRO A 251 5.75 14.59 22.37
C PRO A 251 6.86 13.55 22.15
N CYS A 252 6.50 12.45 21.50
CA CYS A 252 7.34 11.26 21.39
C CYS A 252 7.48 10.81 19.92
N VAL A 253 8.70 10.43 19.53
CA VAL A 253 8.99 9.86 18.21
C VAL A 253 9.24 8.36 18.35
N LEU A 254 8.42 7.55 17.68
CA LEU A 254 8.62 6.11 17.59
C LEU A 254 9.50 5.79 16.37
N VAL A 255 10.62 5.09 16.57
CA VAL A 255 11.52 4.68 15.48
C VAL A 255 11.59 3.16 15.36
N GLY A 256 11.36 2.68 14.14
CA GLY A 256 11.46 1.27 13.77
C GLY A 256 12.29 1.09 12.50
N ARG A 257 12.73 -0.12 12.24
CA ARG A 257 13.55 -0.43 11.07
C ARG A 257 13.39 -1.86 10.57
N ASP A 258 13.78 -2.07 9.32
CA ASP A 258 13.99 -3.41 8.78
C ASP A 258 15.33 -4.03 9.22
N ASN A 259 15.62 -5.20 8.65
CA ASN A 259 16.79 -6.01 8.93
C ASN A 259 18.02 -5.72 8.03
N ARG A 260 18.02 -4.65 7.22
CA ARG A 260 19.19 -4.31 6.38
C ARG A 260 20.43 -4.02 7.25
N PRO A 261 21.65 -4.38 6.82
CA PRO A 261 22.88 -4.15 7.59
C PRO A 261 23.10 -2.68 7.99
N SER A 262 22.68 -1.74 7.13
CA SER A 262 22.79 -0.30 7.36
C SER A 262 21.72 0.28 8.29
N SER A 263 20.61 -0.42 8.53
CA SER A 263 19.47 0.13 9.27
C SER A 263 19.80 0.45 10.74
N LYS A 264 20.71 -0.29 11.39
CA LYS A 264 21.14 -0.01 12.79
C LYS A 264 21.91 1.31 12.92
N SER A 265 22.78 1.67 11.97
CA SER A 265 23.54 2.92 12.00
C SER A 265 22.72 4.13 11.54
N LEU A 266 21.82 3.93 10.56
CA LEU A 266 20.86 4.96 10.16
C LEU A 266 19.85 5.27 11.30
N GLN A 267 19.41 4.27 12.07
CA GLN A 267 18.59 4.48 13.26
C GLN A 267 19.30 5.37 14.30
N ALA A 268 20.58 5.10 14.60
CA ALA A 268 21.36 5.95 15.49
C ALA A 268 21.50 7.40 14.98
N ALA A 269 21.62 7.60 13.66
CA ALA A 269 21.63 8.93 13.04
C ALA A 269 20.28 9.64 13.21
N PHE A 270 19.16 8.94 12.98
CA PHE A 270 17.81 9.47 13.17
C PHE A 270 17.57 9.90 14.62
N GLU A 271 17.84 9.01 15.58
CA GLU A 271 17.66 9.30 17.00
C GLU A 271 18.56 10.44 17.48
N SER A 272 19.79 10.56 16.95
CA SER A 272 20.66 11.70 17.21
C SER A 272 20.11 13.00 16.63
N GLY A 273 19.25 12.95 15.61
CA GLY A 273 18.47 14.09 15.14
C GLY A 273 17.41 14.47 16.17
N VAL A 274 16.51 13.53 16.50
CA VAL A 274 15.39 13.77 17.43
C VAL A 274 15.87 14.32 18.78
N ARG A 275 16.86 13.67 19.40
CA ARG A 275 17.42 14.08 20.71
C ARG A 275 18.10 15.45 20.70
N THR A 276 18.47 15.99 19.53
CA THR A 276 19.07 17.34 19.45
C THR A 276 18.06 18.44 19.78
N LEU A 277 16.76 18.19 19.59
CA LEU A 277 15.68 19.14 19.92
C LEU A 277 14.97 18.80 21.24
N GLY A 278 15.57 17.96 22.09
CA GLY A 278 15.02 17.60 23.42
C GLY A 278 13.81 16.64 23.40
N VAL A 279 13.35 16.20 22.24
CA VAL A 279 12.16 15.35 22.08
C VAL A 279 12.46 13.89 22.45
N GLN A 280 11.50 13.20 23.09
CA GLN A 280 11.62 11.78 23.44
C GLN A 280 11.64 10.90 22.19
N VAL A 281 12.48 9.86 22.20
CA VAL A 281 12.53 8.85 21.13
C VAL A 281 12.55 7.45 21.69
N VAL A 282 11.60 6.62 21.26
CA VAL A 282 11.44 5.22 21.66
C VAL A 282 11.71 4.32 20.45
N SER A 283 12.63 3.38 20.60
CA SER A 283 12.90 2.39 19.55
C SER A 283 11.97 1.19 19.68
N LEU A 284 11.33 0.83 18.58
CA LEU A 284 10.59 -0.42 18.41
C LEU A 284 11.51 -1.57 17.94
N GLY A 285 12.79 -1.30 17.69
CA GLY A 285 13.75 -2.28 17.19
C GLY A 285 13.48 -2.68 15.73
N GLN A 286 13.46 -4.00 15.48
CA GLN A 286 13.16 -4.57 14.17
C GLN A 286 11.67 -4.89 14.06
N VAL A 287 10.99 -4.21 13.14
CA VAL A 287 9.53 -4.27 12.93
C VAL A 287 9.19 -4.18 11.45
N THR A 288 7.99 -4.62 11.06
CA THR A 288 7.43 -4.34 9.73
C THR A 288 7.04 -2.87 9.59
N THR A 289 6.86 -2.40 8.36
CA THR A 289 6.29 -1.06 8.11
C THR A 289 4.88 -0.93 8.70
N GLY A 290 4.05 -1.96 8.53
CA GLY A 290 2.68 -2.00 9.08
C GLY A 290 2.64 -1.91 10.61
N GLN A 291 3.53 -2.64 11.30
CA GLN A 291 3.66 -2.59 12.76
C GLN A 291 3.91 -1.19 13.29
N LEU A 292 4.90 -0.47 12.75
CA LEU A 292 5.19 0.90 13.19
C LEU A 292 4.00 1.84 12.95
N GLN A 293 3.39 1.77 11.76
CA GLN A 293 2.27 2.64 11.39
C GLN A 293 1.03 2.37 12.27
N PHE A 294 0.73 1.10 12.58
CA PHE A 294 -0.31 0.72 13.55
C PHE A 294 -0.02 1.26 14.95
N ILE A 295 1.20 1.06 15.47
CA ILE A 295 1.56 1.43 16.84
C ILE A 295 1.45 2.95 17.04
N VAL A 296 1.96 3.75 16.09
CA VAL A 296 1.86 5.23 16.12
C VAL A 296 0.40 5.67 16.15
N ARG A 297 -0.43 5.14 15.24
CA ARG A 297 -1.87 5.42 15.23
C ARG A 297 -2.51 5.05 16.57
N ARG A 298 -2.24 3.85 17.08
CA ARG A 298 -2.92 3.30 18.27
C ARG A 298 -2.58 4.04 19.56
N GLN A 299 -1.37 4.60 19.71
CA GLN A 299 -1.06 5.43 20.88
C GLN A 299 -1.75 6.81 20.83
N ASN A 300 -1.91 7.41 19.65
CA ASN A 300 -2.69 8.64 19.50
C ASN A 300 -4.20 8.37 19.71
N GLU A 301 -4.76 7.29 19.17
CA GLU A 301 -6.15 6.87 19.42
C GLU A 301 -6.43 6.68 20.92
N ARG A 302 -5.59 5.88 21.61
CA ARG A 302 -5.69 5.69 23.08
C ARG A 302 -5.68 7.02 23.84
N SER A 303 -4.87 7.97 23.37
CA SER A 303 -4.75 9.29 23.99
C SER A 303 -6.00 10.17 23.79
N GLU A 304 -6.69 10.05 22.65
CA GLU A 304 -7.99 10.71 22.44
C GLU A 304 -9.15 10.00 23.14
N ASP A 305 -9.13 8.66 23.24
CA ASP A 305 -10.15 7.91 23.98
C ASP A 305 -10.07 8.17 25.50
N ALA A 306 -8.85 8.26 26.07
CA ALA A 306 -8.67 8.71 27.45
C ALA A 306 -9.20 10.14 27.68
N ARG A 307 -8.99 11.05 26.71
CA ARG A 307 -9.56 12.41 26.71
C ARG A 307 -11.09 12.41 26.60
N ARG A 308 -11.69 11.46 25.87
CA ARG A 308 -13.16 11.29 25.81
C ARG A 308 -13.71 10.82 27.15
N CYS A 309 -13.15 9.77 27.74
CA CYS A 309 -13.56 9.24 29.05
C CYS A 309 -13.46 10.31 30.15
N ALA A 310 -12.31 10.98 30.30
CA ALA A 310 -12.11 12.03 31.30
C ALA A 310 -13.04 13.26 31.13
N ASN A 311 -13.62 13.46 29.94
CA ASN A 311 -14.65 14.48 29.72
C ASN A 311 -16.08 13.97 29.96
N ALA A 312 -16.34 12.67 29.82
CA ALA A 312 -17.63 12.05 30.13
C ALA A 312 -17.81 11.81 31.64
N GLU A 313 -16.75 11.46 32.36
CA GLU A 313 -16.74 11.28 33.82
C GLU A 313 -17.10 12.56 34.59
N LEU A 314 -16.94 13.73 33.97
CA LEU A 314 -17.44 15.02 34.49
C LEU A 314 -18.97 15.15 34.46
N THR A 315 -19.69 14.15 33.93
CA THR A 315 -21.16 14.07 33.90
C THR A 315 -21.74 12.79 34.51
N ALA A 316 -20.95 11.72 34.62
CA ALA A 316 -21.29 10.51 35.39
C ALA A 316 -20.01 9.87 35.92
N GLY A 317 -19.77 9.94 37.22
CA GLY A 317 -18.55 9.36 37.80
C GLY A 317 -18.74 7.89 38.16
N GLU A 318 -18.11 6.97 37.41
CA GLU A 318 -17.54 5.73 37.95
C GLU A 318 -16.65 4.97 36.93
N VAL A 319 -15.52 4.45 37.43
CA VAL A 319 -14.65 3.37 36.90
C VAL A 319 -13.84 3.59 35.60
N LEU A 320 -12.52 3.75 35.80
CA LEU A 320 -11.46 3.30 34.87
C LEU A 320 -10.28 2.66 35.64
N GLU A 321 -10.52 1.52 36.31
CA GLU A 321 -9.46 0.63 36.80
C GLU A 321 -9.39 -0.65 35.95
N ASP A 322 -8.63 -0.63 34.86
CA ASP A 322 -8.10 -1.87 34.24
C ASP A 322 -6.77 -1.60 33.51
N ALA A 323 -5.70 -1.44 34.29
CA ALA A 323 -4.36 -1.17 33.77
C ALA A 323 -3.28 -1.97 34.52
N HIS A 324 -2.58 -2.82 33.77
CA HIS A 324 -1.23 -3.32 34.07
C HIS A 324 -1.01 -3.97 35.45
N ARG A 325 -1.59 -5.17 35.65
CA ARG A 325 -1.01 -6.19 36.54
C ARG A 325 -0.35 -7.31 35.73
N GLY A 326 0.85 -7.02 35.23
CA GLY A 326 1.82 -8.00 34.75
C GLY A 326 3.19 -7.69 35.36
N GLU A 327 3.99 -8.73 35.63
CA GLU A 327 5.38 -8.57 36.08
C GLU A 327 6.20 -7.81 35.01
N PRO A 328 7.25 -7.05 35.41
CA PRO A 328 8.13 -6.38 34.47
C PRO A 328 9.06 -7.39 33.75
N GLU A 329 8.59 -7.93 32.63
CA GLU A 329 9.36 -8.82 31.76
C GLU A 329 10.56 -8.12 31.11
N GLU A 330 11.53 -8.90 30.62
CA GLU A 330 12.78 -8.41 30.01
C GLU A 330 12.54 -7.75 28.63
N GLY A 331 12.08 -6.50 28.64
CA GLY A 331 11.88 -5.70 27.43
C GLY A 331 11.72 -4.20 27.73
N GLY A 332 12.19 -3.36 26.81
CA GLY A 332 11.94 -1.92 26.89
C GLY A 332 10.51 -1.56 26.47
N GLU A 333 10.11 -0.30 26.68
CA GLU A 333 8.80 0.26 26.29
C GLU A 333 8.36 -0.15 24.86
N GLY A 334 9.27 -0.05 23.88
CA GLY A 334 9.00 -0.44 22.50
C GLY A 334 8.68 -1.93 22.29
N THR A 335 9.22 -2.82 23.13
CA THR A 335 8.91 -4.27 23.07
C THR A 335 7.46 -4.53 23.49
N ALA A 336 6.96 -3.83 24.50
CA ALA A 336 5.55 -3.92 24.91
C ALA A 336 4.61 -3.39 23.82
N LEU A 337 4.95 -2.25 23.19
CA LEU A 337 4.21 -1.68 22.07
C LEU A 337 4.13 -2.63 20.86
N VAL A 338 5.21 -3.38 20.58
CA VAL A 338 5.23 -4.40 19.51
C VAL A 338 4.42 -5.64 19.89
N ARG A 339 4.40 -6.04 21.17
CA ARG A 339 3.52 -7.13 21.65
C ARG A 339 2.04 -6.78 21.48
N ASP A 340 1.65 -5.54 21.78
CA ASP A 340 0.28 -5.04 21.65
C ASP A 340 -0.28 -5.18 20.22
N TYR A 341 0.55 -5.00 19.19
CA TYR A 341 0.19 -5.24 17.79
C TYR A 341 -0.24 -6.70 17.55
N TYR A 342 0.58 -7.66 18.00
CA TYR A 342 0.29 -9.08 17.77
C TYR A 342 -0.97 -9.53 18.53
N VAL A 343 -1.10 -9.11 19.79
CA VAL A 343 -2.27 -9.42 20.63
C VAL A 343 -3.56 -8.79 20.06
N HIS A 344 -3.47 -7.62 19.43
CA HIS A 344 -4.61 -7.01 18.76
C HIS A 344 -5.11 -7.86 17.58
N PHE A 345 -4.23 -8.15 16.61
CA PHE A 345 -4.64 -8.85 15.39
C PHE A 345 -4.93 -10.34 15.61
N SER A 346 -4.24 -11.03 16.54
CA SER A 346 -4.60 -12.41 16.89
C SER A 346 -6.02 -12.47 17.46
N LYS A 347 -6.31 -11.65 18.47
CA LYS A 347 -7.62 -11.58 19.14
C LYS A 347 -8.73 -11.18 18.18
N ALA A 348 -8.50 -10.21 17.29
CA ALA A 348 -9.46 -9.79 16.28
C ALA A 348 -9.82 -10.94 15.32
N PHE A 349 -8.81 -11.62 14.76
CA PHE A 349 -8.99 -12.76 13.88
C PHE A 349 -9.65 -13.95 14.57
N SER A 350 -9.21 -14.28 15.79
CA SER A 350 -9.79 -15.36 16.60
C SER A 350 -11.27 -15.11 16.92
N GLN A 351 -11.63 -13.87 17.28
CA GLN A 351 -13.03 -13.47 17.50
C GLN A 351 -13.87 -13.55 16.22
N PHE A 352 -13.36 -13.01 15.10
CA PHE A 352 -14.02 -13.12 13.79
C PHE A 352 -14.26 -14.59 13.41
N MET A 353 -13.23 -15.43 13.51
CA MET A 353 -13.29 -16.84 13.12
C MET A 353 -14.26 -17.65 14.00
N VAL A 354 -14.36 -17.34 15.29
CA VAL A 354 -15.39 -17.96 16.17
C VAL A 354 -16.80 -17.53 15.76
N GLN A 355 -17.05 -16.23 15.57
CA GLN A 355 -18.39 -15.72 15.22
C GLN A 355 -18.84 -16.18 13.81
N ALA A 356 -17.95 -16.19 12.83
CA ALA A 356 -18.22 -16.74 11.50
C ALA A 356 -18.56 -18.25 11.54
N ARG A 357 -17.84 -19.04 12.36
CA ARG A 357 -18.14 -20.47 12.57
C ARG A 357 -19.49 -20.68 13.29
N GLN A 358 -19.89 -19.79 14.20
CA GLN A 358 -21.20 -19.80 14.88
C GLN A 358 -22.34 -19.53 13.89
N LEU A 359 -22.28 -18.40 13.17
CA LEU A 359 -23.29 -18.01 12.18
C LEU A 359 -23.51 -19.10 11.11
N LYS A 360 -22.42 -19.70 10.60
CA LYS A 360 -22.51 -20.83 9.65
C LYS A 360 -23.17 -22.08 10.22
N ARG A 361 -23.04 -22.36 11.52
CA ARG A 361 -23.76 -23.47 12.18
C ARG A 361 -25.26 -23.16 12.28
N VAL A 362 -25.62 -21.95 12.69
CA VAL A 362 -27.02 -21.51 12.80
C VAL A 362 -27.72 -21.55 11.43
N ALA A 363 -27.08 -21.02 10.37
CA ALA A 363 -27.61 -21.07 9.02
C ALA A 363 -27.85 -22.51 8.51
N ARG A 364 -26.90 -23.42 8.76
CA ARG A 364 -27.04 -24.84 8.39
C ARG A 364 -28.14 -25.56 9.20
N ALA A 365 -28.34 -25.20 10.46
CA ALA A 365 -29.44 -25.74 11.28
C ALA A 365 -30.82 -25.23 10.82
N GLY A 366 -30.93 -23.95 10.45
CA GLY A 366 -32.16 -23.36 9.89
C GLY A 366 -32.57 -23.93 8.52
N SER A 367 -31.60 -24.44 7.75
CA SER A 367 -31.81 -25.00 6.40
C SER A 367 -32.53 -26.37 6.36
N GLY A 368 -33.16 -26.82 7.45
CA GLY A 368 -34.08 -27.96 7.50
C GLY A 368 -33.49 -29.36 7.16
N THR A 369 -32.19 -29.44 6.85
CA THR A 369 -31.56 -30.69 6.40
C THR A 369 -31.18 -31.56 7.61
N VAL A 370 -32.15 -32.32 8.13
CA VAL A 370 -31.97 -33.23 9.27
C VAL A 370 -31.12 -34.44 8.87
N VAL A 371 -29.80 -34.23 8.80
CA VAL A 371 -28.84 -35.33 8.93
C VAL A 371 -28.94 -35.84 10.36
N LYS A 372 -29.52 -37.02 10.56
CA LYS A 372 -29.49 -37.72 11.86
C LYS A 372 -28.05 -38.03 12.23
N CYS A 373 -27.43 -37.15 13.02
CA CYS A 373 -26.27 -37.52 13.81
C CYS A 373 -26.71 -38.61 14.79
N ALA A 374 -26.06 -39.77 14.76
CA ALA A 374 -26.34 -40.83 15.72
C ALA A 374 -25.96 -40.38 17.14
N GLU A 375 -26.66 -40.91 18.14
CA GLU A 375 -26.44 -40.58 19.54
C GLU A 375 -25.03 -41.01 19.99
N ALA A 376 -24.42 -40.21 20.87
CA ALA A 376 -23.04 -40.44 21.29
C ALA A 376 -22.92 -41.66 22.22
N PRO A 377 -22.00 -42.61 21.94
CA PRO A 377 -21.61 -43.62 22.92
C PRO A 377 -20.73 -43.00 24.03
N HIS A 378 -20.71 -43.66 25.19
CA HIS A 378 -19.93 -43.21 26.36
C HIS A 378 -18.41 -43.29 26.16
N ALA A 379 -17.68 -42.59 27.03
CA ALA A 379 -16.23 -42.48 27.02
C ALA A 379 -15.50 -43.82 27.15
N GLY A 380 -14.42 -44.00 26.39
CA GLY A 380 -13.36 -44.97 26.69
C GLY A 380 -12.96 -45.96 25.58
N ASP A 381 -12.40 -45.49 24.47
CA ASP A 381 -11.30 -46.20 23.77
C ASP A 381 -10.45 -45.23 22.94
N GLU A 382 -9.13 -45.41 22.90
CA GLU A 382 -8.22 -44.60 22.07
C GLU A 382 -8.00 -45.27 20.71
N ARG A 383 -8.77 -44.89 19.69
CA ARG A 383 -8.54 -45.37 18.31
C ARG A 383 -8.51 -44.23 17.29
N LYS A 384 -7.65 -44.40 16.29
CA LYS A 384 -7.44 -43.44 15.20
C LYS A 384 -8.56 -43.51 14.17
N ASP A 385 -9.45 -42.52 14.15
CA ASP A 385 -10.44 -42.36 13.08
C ASP A 385 -9.80 -41.88 11.77
N THR A 386 -9.33 -42.83 10.97
CA THR A 386 -8.95 -42.60 9.56
C THR A 386 -10.13 -42.91 8.64
N GLY A 387 -11.20 -42.11 8.71
CA GLY A 387 -12.48 -42.44 8.03
C GLY A 387 -13.46 -41.29 7.72
N GLY A 388 -13.11 -40.03 7.98
CA GLY A 388 -13.96 -38.89 7.61
C GLY A 388 -13.65 -38.34 6.21
N SER A 389 -14.66 -37.99 5.43
CA SER A 389 -14.45 -37.18 4.22
C SER A 389 -13.99 -35.76 4.62
N PRO A 390 -13.00 -35.17 3.92
CA PRO A 390 -12.45 -33.89 4.32
C PRO A 390 -13.48 -32.76 4.17
N SER A 391 -13.63 -31.96 5.22
CA SER A 391 -14.31 -30.66 5.13
C SER A 391 -13.59 -29.78 4.10
N PRO A 392 -14.28 -29.00 3.24
CA PRO A 392 -13.72 -28.53 1.97
C PRO A 392 -12.41 -27.74 2.04
N LEU A 393 -12.16 -27.05 3.15
CA LEU A 393 -10.90 -26.33 3.40
C LEU A 393 -10.39 -26.56 4.82
N SER A 394 -9.28 -27.28 4.92
CA SER A 394 -8.39 -27.21 6.07
C SER A 394 -7.28 -26.18 5.81
N LEU A 395 -7.66 -24.88 5.74
CA LEU A 395 -6.73 -23.73 5.78
C LEU A 395 -6.12 -23.58 7.19
N ARG A 396 -5.57 -24.67 7.73
CA ARG A 396 -4.87 -24.75 9.03
C ARG A 396 -3.36 -24.62 8.89
N ALA A 397 -2.84 -24.77 7.67
CA ALA A 397 -1.42 -24.62 7.35
C ALA A 397 -1.31 -23.65 6.17
N LEU A 398 -0.48 -22.62 6.32
CA LEU A 398 -0.13 -21.68 5.25
C LEU A 398 1.40 -21.52 5.23
N TYR A 399 1.98 -21.46 4.04
CA TYR A 399 3.42 -21.26 3.86
C TYR A 399 3.72 -19.82 3.45
N VAL A 400 4.64 -19.15 4.17
CA VAL A 400 4.97 -17.74 3.97
C VAL A 400 6.43 -17.59 3.56
N ASP A 401 6.67 -17.14 2.33
CA ASP A 401 7.95 -16.63 1.85
C ASP A 401 8.18 -15.21 2.39
N ALA A 402 9.05 -15.07 3.38
CA ALA A 402 9.31 -13.82 4.06
C ALA A 402 10.40 -12.94 3.39
N ALA A 403 10.78 -13.23 2.14
CA ALA A 403 11.71 -12.43 1.33
C ALA A 403 13.12 -12.20 1.91
N ASN A 404 13.53 -12.99 2.92
CA ASN A 404 14.66 -12.73 3.81
C ASN A 404 14.56 -11.40 4.61
N GLY A 405 13.35 -10.88 4.77
CA GLY A 405 13.03 -9.61 5.43
C GLY A 405 12.55 -9.73 6.87
N VAL A 406 12.31 -8.58 7.50
CA VAL A 406 11.93 -8.46 8.92
C VAL A 406 10.61 -9.17 9.27
N GLY A 407 9.71 -9.31 8.29
CA GLY A 407 8.48 -10.08 8.42
C GLY A 407 8.70 -11.54 8.83
N GLY A 408 9.85 -12.14 8.50
CA GLY A 408 10.14 -13.55 8.83
C GLY A 408 10.22 -13.83 10.34
N ALA A 409 10.74 -12.89 11.12
CA ALA A 409 10.69 -12.96 12.58
C ALA A 409 9.27 -12.74 13.11
N SER A 410 8.54 -11.79 12.51
CA SER A 410 7.19 -11.42 12.93
C SER A 410 6.18 -12.55 12.74
N VAL A 411 6.24 -13.29 11.62
CA VAL A 411 5.35 -14.44 11.37
C VAL A 411 5.55 -15.55 12.39
N LYS A 412 6.78 -15.79 12.90
CA LYS A 412 7.02 -16.84 13.91
C LYS A 412 6.26 -16.58 15.20
N HIS A 413 6.50 -15.41 15.80
CA HIS A 413 5.84 -15.02 17.04
C HIS A 413 4.31 -14.95 16.89
N PHE A 414 3.84 -14.54 15.72
CA PHE A 414 2.42 -14.52 15.39
C PHE A 414 1.83 -15.93 15.21
N SER A 415 2.57 -16.87 14.64
CA SER A 415 2.19 -18.28 14.48
C SER A 415 2.00 -18.99 15.83
N GLU A 416 2.82 -18.65 16.84
CA GLU A 416 2.70 -19.15 18.21
C GLU A 416 1.35 -18.73 18.84
N LEU A 417 1.01 -17.44 18.77
CA LEU A 417 -0.26 -16.90 19.26
C LEU A 417 -1.46 -17.48 18.48
N LEU A 418 -1.43 -17.41 17.14
CA LEU A 418 -2.51 -17.87 16.26
C LEU A 418 -2.80 -19.37 16.38
N SER A 419 -1.77 -20.19 16.59
CA SER A 419 -1.94 -21.64 16.80
C SER A 419 -2.69 -21.95 18.10
N SER A 420 -2.53 -21.12 19.14
CA SER A 420 -3.21 -21.30 20.42
C SER A 420 -4.69 -20.87 20.40
N GLU A 421 -5.02 -19.76 19.72
CA GLU A 421 -6.38 -19.19 19.72
C GLU A 421 -7.27 -19.69 18.56
N SER A 422 -6.72 -19.81 17.34
CA SER A 422 -7.50 -19.88 16.10
C SER A 422 -7.47 -21.23 15.38
N GLY A 423 -6.38 -21.99 15.59
CA GLY A 423 -6.06 -23.23 14.88
C GLY A 423 -5.42 -23.04 13.50
N LEU A 424 -4.84 -21.86 13.24
CA LEU A 424 -4.03 -21.54 12.05
C LEU A 424 -2.54 -21.60 12.39
N SER A 425 -1.79 -22.45 11.71
CA SER A 425 -0.33 -22.55 11.79
C SER A 425 0.32 -21.95 10.54
N LEU A 426 1.25 -21.03 10.74
CA LEU A 426 2.04 -20.38 9.70
C LEU A 426 3.45 -20.97 9.66
N PHE A 427 3.89 -21.41 8.48
CA PHE A 427 5.20 -22.01 8.25
C PHE A 427 6.04 -21.08 7.37
N VAL A 428 7.15 -20.56 7.91
CA VAL A 428 7.96 -19.55 7.21
C VAL A 428 9.05 -20.22 6.35
N ARG A 429 9.35 -19.61 5.20
CA ARG A 429 10.52 -19.86 4.35
C ARG A 429 11.16 -18.52 4.00
N ASN A 430 12.45 -18.54 3.62
CA ASN A 430 13.23 -17.33 3.34
C ASN A 430 13.11 -16.32 4.50
N GLU A 431 13.45 -16.79 5.71
CA GLU A 431 13.34 -16.03 6.96
C GLU A 431 14.45 -14.97 7.11
N GLY A 432 15.46 -15.01 6.24
CA GLY A 432 16.71 -14.29 6.40
C GLY A 432 17.62 -14.95 7.43
N ARG A 433 18.80 -14.37 7.63
CA ARG A 433 19.66 -14.76 8.76
C ARG A 433 19.11 -14.09 10.01
N ALA A 434 18.77 -14.90 11.02
CA ALA A 434 18.46 -14.37 12.34
C ALA A 434 19.64 -13.49 12.82
N GLY A 435 19.33 -12.29 13.31
CA GLY A 435 20.32 -11.28 13.70
C GLY A 435 21.04 -11.59 15.01
N GLY A 436 21.68 -12.77 15.09
CA GLY A 436 22.54 -13.15 16.20
C GLY A 436 23.78 -12.25 16.25
N GLU A 437 24.12 -11.79 17.44
CA GLU A 437 25.24 -10.89 17.67
C GLU A 437 26.58 -11.63 17.47
N SER A 438 27.14 -11.54 16.26
CA SER A 438 28.50 -11.94 15.95
C SER A 438 29.47 -10.80 16.25
N ASP A 439 29.67 -10.55 17.54
CA ASP A 439 30.70 -9.62 18.00
C ASP A 439 32.09 -10.05 17.52
N GLY A 440 32.93 -9.08 17.16
CA GLY A 440 34.09 -9.30 16.28
C GLY A 440 35.29 -10.00 16.91
N GLN A 441 35.23 -11.32 17.18
CA GLN A 441 36.40 -12.14 17.52
C GLN A 441 36.50 -13.42 16.70
N ALA A 442 37.40 -13.41 15.71
CA ALA A 442 37.88 -14.63 15.07
C ALA A 442 38.83 -15.38 16.02
N PRO A 443 38.53 -16.64 16.42
CA PRO A 443 39.38 -17.38 17.34
C PRO A 443 40.66 -17.86 16.65
N LEU A 444 41.76 -17.14 16.85
CA LEU A 444 43.10 -17.61 16.50
C LEU A 444 43.38 -18.93 17.22
N LYS A 445 43.53 -20.01 16.45
CA LYS A 445 44.06 -21.29 16.93
C LYS A 445 45.26 -21.70 16.09
N GLU A 446 46.45 -21.40 16.60
CA GLU A 446 47.66 -22.09 16.18
C GLU A 446 47.63 -23.56 16.64
N GLY A 447 48.18 -24.47 15.84
CA GLY A 447 48.15 -25.91 16.12
C GLY A 447 48.47 -26.74 14.87
N GLY A 448 49.73 -26.72 14.43
CA GLY A 448 50.13 -27.28 13.14
C GLY A 448 50.52 -28.76 13.12
N ARG A 449 51.01 -29.19 11.93
CA ARG A 449 51.33 -30.57 11.47
C ARG A 449 50.10 -31.32 10.93
N ARG A 450 50.16 -32.02 9.79
CA ARG A 450 51.28 -32.29 8.85
C ARG A 450 50.73 -32.43 7.41
N ALA A 451 51.62 -32.40 6.41
CA ALA A 451 51.27 -32.28 4.99
C ALA A 451 50.89 -33.61 4.30
N GLY A 452 50.19 -33.50 3.16
CA GLY A 452 50.11 -34.55 2.12
C GLY A 452 48.70 -34.90 1.64
N ASP A 453 48.15 -34.17 0.67
CA ASP A 453 47.98 -34.68 -0.71
C ASP A 453 47.66 -33.52 -1.68
N GLU A 454 47.99 -33.64 -2.98
CA GLU A 454 47.81 -32.59 -4.00
C GLU A 454 46.75 -32.97 -5.04
N SER A 455 45.47 -32.76 -4.73
CA SER A 455 44.36 -32.89 -5.71
C SER A 455 43.15 -32.03 -5.34
N ALA A 456 43.24 -30.72 -5.57
CA ALA A 456 42.18 -29.75 -5.26
C ALA A 456 42.04 -28.61 -6.28
N GLY A 457 42.26 -28.90 -7.56
CA GLY A 457 41.92 -27.98 -8.65
C GLY A 457 40.40 -27.84 -8.81
N ALA A 458 39.94 -26.62 -9.13
CA ALA A 458 38.55 -26.30 -9.50
C ALA A 458 37.45 -26.53 -8.42
N ALA A 459 37.69 -26.10 -7.18
CA ALA A 459 36.65 -25.98 -6.14
C ALA A 459 36.53 -24.56 -5.54
N LYS A 460 36.66 -23.50 -6.35
CA LYS A 460 36.09 -22.19 -5.98
C LYS A 460 34.56 -22.31 -5.97
N LYS A 461 33.99 -22.72 -4.83
CA LYS A 461 32.55 -22.53 -4.58
C LYS A 461 32.23 -21.05 -4.84
N ALA A 462 31.36 -20.79 -5.80
CA ALA A 462 30.68 -19.50 -5.84
C ALA A 462 29.95 -19.34 -4.51
N THR A 463 30.21 -18.25 -3.79
CA THR A 463 29.37 -17.85 -2.66
C THR A 463 28.01 -17.51 -3.24
N GLU A 464 27.04 -18.41 -3.08
CA GLU A 464 25.66 -18.09 -3.40
C GLU A 464 25.25 -16.82 -2.66
N ILE A 465 24.69 -15.88 -3.40
CA ILE A 465 24.22 -14.62 -2.82
C ILE A 465 22.96 -14.96 -2.01
N GLU A 466 23.10 -14.95 -0.69
CA GLU A 466 22.00 -14.91 0.26
C GLU A 466 21.82 -13.44 0.66
N GLY A 467 20.62 -12.90 0.54
CA GLY A 467 20.34 -11.49 0.82
C GLY A 467 18.86 -11.15 0.77
N LEU A 468 18.55 -9.93 1.18
CA LEU A 468 17.19 -9.38 1.22
C LEU A 468 16.59 -9.30 -0.20
N ASN A 469 15.35 -9.77 -0.37
CA ASN A 469 14.62 -9.87 -1.64
C ASN A 469 15.32 -10.72 -2.73
N PHE A 470 16.36 -11.51 -2.42
CA PHE A 470 17.14 -12.22 -3.44
C PHE A 470 16.42 -13.47 -3.98
N LEU A 471 15.82 -13.33 -5.18
CA LEU A 471 15.05 -14.37 -5.86
C LEU A 471 13.85 -14.89 -5.03
N CYS A 472 13.32 -14.05 -4.15
CA CYS A 472 12.21 -14.34 -3.25
C CYS A 472 11.41 -13.07 -2.96
N GLY A 473 10.23 -13.23 -2.35
CA GLY A 473 9.34 -12.14 -1.97
C GLY A 473 8.33 -11.72 -3.04
N ALA A 474 7.37 -10.90 -2.61
CA ALA A 474 6.22 -10.43 -3.38
C ALA A 474 6.61 -9.86 -4.74
N GLU A 475 7.65 -9.02 -4.81
CA GLU A 475 8.10 -8.44 -6.07
C GLU A 475 8.63 -9.50 -7.05
N HIS A 476 9.39 -10.49 -6.57
CA HIS A 476 9.89 -11.57 -7.41
C HIS A 476 8.75 -12.41 -7.97
N VAL A 477 7.83 -12.86 -7.11
CA VAL A 477 6.69 -13.71 -7.51
C VAL A 477 5.75 -12.97 -8.46
N GLN A 478 5.42 -11.70 -8.19
CA GLN A 478 4.51 -10.90 -9.01
C GLN A 478 5.14 -10.48 -10.36
N LYS A 479 6.38 -9.97 -10.36
CA LYS A 479 7.00 -9.42 -11.58
C LYS A 479 7.70 -10.46 -12.45
N ARG A 480 8.28 -11.51 -11.86
CA ARG A 480 8.89 -12.60 -12.63
C ARG A 480 7.92 -13.73 -12.94
N LYS A 481 6.75 -13.77 -12.30
CA LYS A 481 5.72 -14.82 -12.48
C LYS A 481 6.31 -16.23 -12.29
N ALA A 482 7.18 -16.36 -11.29
CA ALA A 482 7.99 -17.54 -11.02
C ALA A 482 8.05 -17.81 -9.51
N LEU A 483 8.28 -19.08 -9.14
CA LEU A 483 8.42 -19.47 -7.73
C LEU A 483 9.58 -18.74 -7.03
N PRO A 484 9.42 -18.39 -5.75
CA PRO A 484 10.51 -17.88 -4.94
C PRO A 484 11.52 -18.98 -4.60
N ARG A 485 12.76 -18.57 -4.25
CA ARG A 485 13.82 -19.46 -3.77
C ARG A 485 13.30 -20.36 -2.64
N ASN A 486 13.79 -21.60 -2.58
CA ASN A 486 13.40 -22.62 -1.59
C ASN A 486 11.93 -23.09 -1.70
N PHE A 487 11.32 -23.00 -2.89
CA PHE A 487 10.08 -23.69 -3.28
C PHE A 487 10.31 -24.50 -4.56
N GLY A 488 9.44 -25.46 -4.86
CA GLY A 488 9.44 -26.19 -6.14
C GLY A 488 10.39 -27.39 -6.20
N TYR A 489 10.90 -27.87 -5.07
CA TYR A 489 11.74 -29.08 -5.03
C TYR A 489 10.91 -30.37 -5.01
N ARG A 490 11.54 -31.51 -5.31
CA ARG A 490 10.82 -32.79 -5.40
C ARG A 490 10.34 -33.24 -4.02
N GLY A 491 9.02 -33.37 -3.85
CA GLY A 491 8.41 -33.69 -2.55
C GLY A 491 8.30 -32.49 -1.60
N ASP A 492 8.31 -31.27 -2.13
CA ASP A 492 8.05 -30.05 -1.38
C ASP A 492 6.58 -30.02 -0.90
N PRO A 493 6.31 -29.93 0.41
CA PRO A 493 4.95 -29.97 0.97
C PRO A 493 4.13 -28.69 0.73
N THR A 494 4.65 -27.74 -0.05
CA THR A 494 3.89 -26.60 -0.59
C THR A 494 3.18 -26.90 -1.91
N GLU A 495 3.43 -28.05 -2.55
CA GLU A 495 2.76 -28.41 -3.81
C GLU A 495 1.23 -28.53 -3.59
N GLY A 496 0.45 -27.80 -4.40
CA GLY A 496 -0.99 -27.64 -4.26
C GLY A 496 -1.47 -26.78 -3.08
N ALA A 497 -0.58 -26.35 -2.18
CA ALA A 497 -0.92 -25.54 -1.00
C ALA A 497 -1.05 -24.05 -1.34
N LEU A 498 -1.88 -23.34 -0.59
CA LEU A 498 -1.92 -21.87 -0.63
C LEU A 498 -0.67 -21.32 0.08
N CYS A 499 0.12 -20.57 -0.67
CA CYS A 499 1.34 -19.93 -0.22
C CYS A 499 1.20 -18.40 -0.31
N ALA A 500 1.96 -17.68 0.50
CA ALA A 500 2.06 -16.23 0.49
C ALA A 500 3.53 -15.80 0.36
N SER A 501 3.77 -14.62 -0.22
CA SER A 501 5.05 -13.92 -0.24
C SER A 501 4.86 -12.49 0.26
N PHE A 502 5.73 -12.08 1.19
CA PHE A 502 5.87 -10.70 1.64
C PHE A 502 6.97 -9.97 0.84
N ASP A 503 7.11 -8.66 0.94
CA ASP A 503 8.36 -7.97 0.60
C ASP A 503 9.22 -7.68 1.86
N GLY A 504 10.41 -7.11 1.68
CA GLY A 504 11.45 -7.03 2.72
C GLY A 504 11.06 -6.33 4.04
N ASP A 505 10.11 -5.39 4.02
CA ASP A 505 9.53 -4.72 5.20
C ASP A 505 8.05 -5.07 5.44
N ALA A 506 7.54 -6.07 4.71
CA ALA A 506 6.18 -6.59 4.75
C ALA A 506 5.08 -5.53 4.59
N ASP A 507 5.27 -4.56 3.68
CA ASP A 507 4.21 -3.64 3.23
C ASP A 507 3.38 -4.19 2.05
N ARG A 508 3.66 -5.44 1.61
CA ARG A 508 3.01 -6.08 0.45
C ARG A 508 2.74 -7.56 0.64
N LEU A 509 1.59 -7.99 0.13
CA LEU A 509 1.16 -9.39 0.13
C LEU A 509 0.82 -9.88 -1.28
N ILE A 510 1.42 -11.02 -1.66
CA ILE A 510 1.10 -11.76 -2.88
C ILE A 510 0.86 -13.21 -2.51
N PHE A 511 -0.29 -13.79 -2.88
CA PHE A 511 -0.57 -15.20 -2.72
C PHE A 511 -0.26 -15.98 -4.01
N PHE A 512 0.05 -17.28 -3.88
CA PHE A 512 0.28 -18.18 -5.01
C PHE A 512 -0.08 -19.64 -4.67
N THR A 513 -0.37 -20.43 -5.69
CA THR A 513 -0.38 -21.91 -5.63
C THR A 513 0.45 -22.47 -6.78
N TRP A 514 1.04 -23.65 -6.61
CA TRP A 514 1.84 -24.28 -7.66
C TRP A 514 1.70 -25.80 -7.69
N GLU A 515 1.90 -26.39 -8.86
CA GLU A 515 1.76 -27.82 -9.15
C GLU A 515 2.90 -28.27 -10.09
N MET A 516 3.42 -29.49 -9.92
CA MET A 516 4.26 -30.12 -10.94
C MET A 516 3.40 -30.55 -12.13
N LYS A 517 3.82 -30.18 -13.34
CA LYS A 517 3.26 -30.69 -14.59
C LYS A 517 3.57 -32.19 -14.67
N GLN A 518 2.54 -33.02 -14.55
CA GLN A 518 2.67 -34.45 -14.84
C GLN A 518 3.11 -34.62 -16.30
N ALA A 519 4.17 -35.39 -16.54
CA ALA A 519 4.61 -35.70 -17.89
C ALA A 519 3.49 -36.45 -18.64
N PRO A 520 3.22 -36.13 -19.92
CA PRO A 520 2.21 -36.84 -20.70
C PRO A 520 2.62 -38.31 -20.85
N TYR A 521 1.92 -39.21 -20.14
CA TYR A 521 2.25 -40.62 -20.07
C TYR A 521 2.11 -41.30 -21.44
N SER A 522 3.24 -41.59 -22.08
CA SER A 522 3.30 -42.37 -23.33
C SER A 522 3.18 -43.88 -23.07
N ALA A 523 2.09 -44.31 -22.42
CA ALA A 523 1.76 -45.71 -22.22
C ALA A 523 0.25 -45.91 -22.02
N PHE A 524 -0.35 -46.88 -22.74
CA PHE A 524 -1.68 -47.40 -22.43
C PHE A 524 -1.63 -48.30 -21.17
N PRO A 525 -2.60 -48.17 -20.26
CA PRO A 525 -3.10 -49.29 -19.48
C PRO A 525 -4.38 -49.86 -20.11
N SER A 526 -4.52 -51.18 -20.07
CA SER A 526 -5.75 -51.88 -20.48
C SER A 526 -6.95 -51.53 -19.60
N LEU A 527 -8.18 -51.60 -20.15
CA LEU A 527 -9.40 -51.42 -19.36
C LEU A 527 -9.47 -52.42 -18.19
N SER A 528 -9.59 -51.89 -16.98
CA SER A 528 -10.22 -52.58 -15.85
C SER A 528 -11.29 -51.66 -15.24
N ARG A 529 -12.53 -52.15 -15.14
CA ARG A 529 -13.65 -51.37 -14.57
C ARG A 529 -13.49 -51.25 -13.06
N GLY A 530 -13.21 -50.05 -12.57
CA GLY A 530 -13.29 -49.68 -11.15
C GLY A 530 -13.97 -48.33 -11.00
N THR A 531 -15.14 -48.28 -10.36
CA THR A 531 -15.90 -47.04 -10.15
C THR A 531 -15.21 -46.15 -9.12
N SER A 532 -14.90 -44.92 -9.49
CA SER A 532 -14.46 -43.86 -8.57
C SER A 532 -15.17 -42.55 -8.90
N ALA A 533 -15.31 -41.68 -7.90
CA ALA A 533 -16.19 -40.51 -7.99
C ALA A 533 -15.52 -39.34 -8.74
N LEU A 534 -15.90 -39.13 -10.00
CA LEU A 534 -15.74 -37.84 -10.66
C LEU A 534 -16.69 -36.84 -10.01
N GLN A 535 -16.16 -36.12 -9.02
CA GLN A 535 -16.82 -34.97 -8.40
C GLN A 535 -17.05 -33.91 -9.48
N ARG A 536 -18.31 -33.63 -9.80
CA ARG A 536 -18.67 -32.70 -10.87
C ARG A 536 -18.36 -31.26 -10.42
N LEU A 537 -17.18 -30.76 -10.80
CA LEU A 537 -16.95 -29.33 -10.88
C LEU A 537 -17.90 -28.77 -11.94
N GLY A 538 -18.70 -27.76 -11.57
CA GLY A 538 -19.56 -27.04 -12.51
C GLY A 538 -18.74 -26.28 -13.55
N SER A 539 -19.39 -25.76 -14.59
CA SER A 539 -18.68 -24.88 -15.53
C SER A 539 -18.19 -23.61 -14.81
N ARG A 540 -17.12 -22.99 -15.29
CA ARG A 540 -16.54 -21.80 -14.62
C ARG A 540 -17.55 -20.65 -14.50
N GLU A 541 -18.43 -20.52 -15.48
CA GLU A 541 -19.54 -19.57 -15.42
C GLU A 541 -20.53 -19.90 -14.29
N GLU A 542 -20.80 -21.17 -14.00
CA GLU A 542 -21.60 -21.57 -12.81
C GLU A 542 -20.88 -21.28 -11.49
N VAL A 543 -19.55 -21.25 -11.47
CA VAL A 543 -18.79 -20.80 -10.29
C VAL A 543 -18.98 -19.30 -10.10
N VAL A 544 -18.65 -18.46 -11.09
CA VAL A 544 -18.79 -16.99 -10.96
C VAL A 544 -20.26 -16.59 -10.75
N ARG A 545 -21.18 -17.13 -11.56
CA ARG A 545 -22.63 -16.92 -11.41
C ARG A 545 -23.14 -17.46 -10.08
N GLY A 546 -22.57 -18.56 -9.56
CA GLY A 546 -22.96 -19.19 -8.30
C GLY A 546 -22.39 -18.53 -7.03
N GLU A 547 -21.20 -17.90 -7.11
CA GLU A 547 -20.68 -17.02 -6.06
C GLU A 547 -21.44 -15.68 -6.04
N LEU A 548 -21.71 -15.10 -7.22
CA LEU A 548 -22.59 -13.94 -7.34
C LEU A 548 -24.01 -14.27 -6.85
N GLN A 549 -24.63 -15.37 -7.28
CA GLN A 549 -25.94 -15.79 -6.76
C GLN A 549 -25.90 -16.07 -5.25
N ARG A 550 -24.88 -16.73 -4.68
CA ARG A 550 -24.77 -16.85 -3.22
C ARG A 550 -24.59 -15.51 -2.51
N ALA A 551 -23.94 -14.54 -3.15
CA ALA A 551 -23.86 -13.19 -2.63
C ALA A 551 -25.19 -12.43 -2.80
N PHE A 552 -26.00 -12.65 -3.84
CA PHE A 552 -27.13 -11.79 -4.22
C PHE A 552 -28.53 -12.42 -4.06
N SER A 553 -28.65 -13.72 -3.80
CA SER A 553 -29.92 -14.45 -3.67
C SER A 553 -30.28 -14.75 -2.21
N LEU A 554 -30.67 -13.72 -1.48
CA LEU A 554 -31.42 -13.83 -0.21
C LEU A 554 -32.70 -12.99 -0.24
N SER A 555 -33.40 -13.05 -1.37
CA SER A 555 -34.78 -12.58 -1.55
C SER A 555 -35.53 -13.55 -2.47
N ASP A 556 -36.84 -13.70 -2.21
CA ASP A 556 -37.87 -14.43 -2.97
C ASP A 556 -38.38 -15.76 -2.35
N GLY A 557 -38.91 -15.64 -1.14
CA GLY A 557 -39.82 -16.63 -0.56
C GLY A 557 -41.24 -16.55 -1.14
N PHE A 558 -41.42 -16.80 -2.45
CA PHE A 558 -42.75 -16.93 -3.08
C PHE A 558 -42.88 -18.23 -3.87
N ALA A 559 -43.46 -19.24 -3.23
CA ALA A 559 -43.89 -20.46 -3.92
C ALA A 559 -45.13 -20.19 -4.79
N SER A 560 -45.15 -20.75 -5.99
CA SER A 560 -46.38 -20.95 -6.79
C SER A 560 -46.58 -22.45 -7.03
N PRO A 561 -47.84 -22.95 -7.02
CA PRO A 561 -48.12 -24.36 -6.81
C PRO A 561 -47.92 -25.26 -8.04
N GLU A 562 -47.99 -26.56 -7.77
CA GLU A 562 -47.71 -27.68 -8.66
C GLU A 562 -48.59 -27.72 -9.93
N ALA A 563 -48.01 -28.23 -11.03
CA ALA A 563 -48.74 -28.66 -12.22
C ALA A 563 -48.11 -29.92 -12.84
N CYS A 564 -48.19 -31.05 -12.12
CA CYS A 564 -47.68 -32.34 -12.59
C CYS A 564 -48.63 -33.03 -13.59
N SER A 565 -48.43 -32.80 -14.90
CA SER A 565 -48.99 -33.69 -15.93
C SER A 565 -48.22 -33.63 -17.26
N GLY A 566 -47.68 -34.78 -17.71
CA GLY A 566 -47.56 -35.06 -19.14
C GLY A 566 -48.92 -35.43 -19.75
N PRO A 567 -49.03 -35.81 -21.04
CA PRO A 567 -48.06 -36.70 -21.70
C PRO A 567 -47.77 -36.43 -23.20
N SER A 568 -46.92 -37.30 -23.77
CA SER A 568 -46.93 -37.83 -25.15
C SER A 568 -46.82 -36.91 -26.38
N ARG A 569 -45.95 -37.39 -27.30
CA ARG A 569 -45.92 -37.07 -28.74
C ARG A 569 -47.31 -37.23 -29.40
N GLU A 570 -47.62 -36.41 -30.41
CA GLU A 570 -47.49 -36.79 -31.83
C GLU A 570 -47.77 -35.61 -32.79
N ARG A 571 -47.21 -35.71 -34.02
CA ARG A 571 -47.59 -35.08 -35.31
C ARG A 571 -47.87 -33.57 -35.40
N GLU A 572 -47.25 -32.79 -36.30
CA GLU A 572 -47.07 -32.90 -37.77
C GLU A 572 -48.25 -32.26 -38.56
N GLU A 573 -47.91 -31.61 -39.67
CA GLU A 573 -48.76 -30.76 -40.54
C GLU A 573 -49.29 -29.44 -39.93
N GLY A 574 -49.66 -28.50 -40.81
CA GLY A 574 -50.16 -27.17 -40.44
C GLY A 574 -50.81 -26.46 -41.64
N ALA A 575 -51.52 -25.35 -41.40
CA ALA A 575 -52.21 -24.60 -42.46
C ALA A 575 -52.26 -23.08 -42.17
N ALA A 576 -52.43 -22.31 -43.24
CA ALA A 576 -52.34 -20.84 -43.29
C ALA A 576 -53.66 -20.10 -42.98
N ALA A 577 -53.63 -18.76 -43.14
CA ALA A 577 -54.75 -17.79 -43.07
C ALA A 577 -55.34 -17.54 -41.65
N ASN A 578 -55.95 -16.39 -41.31
CA ASN A 578 -56.02 -15.02 -41.87
C ASN A 578 -56.29 -14.07 -40.66
N GLU A 579 -56.15 -12.74 -40.66
CA GLU A 579 -55.87 -11.70 -41.68
C GLU A 579 -55.14 -10.53 -40.94
N GLY A 580 -55.06 -9.24 -41.33
CA GLY A 580 -55.63 -8.43 -42.43
C GLY A 580 -55.66 -6.94 -42.06
N ARG A 581 -55.73 -6.04 -43.06
CA ARG A 581 -55.61 -4.56 -42.97
C ARG A 581 -54.19 -4.07 -42.64
N GLY A 582 -53.70 -2.96 -43.21
CA GLY A 582 -54.25 -2.13 -44.28
C GLY A 582 -53.18 -1.15 -44.77
N ALA A 583 -53.23 -0.76 -46.05
CA ALA A 583 -52.22 0.10 -46.66
C ALA A 583 -52.51 1.60 -46.43
N ASP A 584 -51.47 2.43 -46.53
CA ASP A 584 -51.42 3.44 -47.58
C ASP A 584 -49.96 3.74 -48.00
N SER A 585 -49.76 4.75 -48.84
CA SER A 585 -48.66 4.91 -49.80
C SER A 585 -47.97 6.29 -49.70
N GLY A 586 -46.79 6.43 -50.31
CA GLY A 586 -46.09 7.73 -50.40
C GLY A 586 -44.65 7.67 -50.92
N ASN A 587 -44.45 8.29 -52.09
CA ASN A 587 -43.21 8.61 -52.83
C ASN A 587 -41.96 8.93 -51.96
N ALA A 588 -40.71 8.53 -52.28
CA ALA A 588 -39.92 8.54 -53.54
C ALA A 588 -39.11 9.84 -53.77
N GLU A 589 -38.09 9.76 -54.64
CA GLU A 589 -37.17 10.85 -55.08
C GLU A 589 -36.15 11.35 -54.02
N GLU A 590 -34.89 11.73 -54.33
CA GLU A 590 -34.10 11.55 -55.57
C GLU A 590 -32.57 11.64 -55.32
N ALA A 591 -31.79 11.36 -56.38
CA ALA A 591 -30.40 11.75 -56.66
C ALA A 591 -29.22 11.29 -55.74
N GLY A 592 -28.02 10.99 -56.25
CA GLY A 592 -27.64 10.77 -57.66
C GLY A 592 -26.24 11.29 -58.05
N THR A 593 -25.50 10.48 -58.83
CA THR A 593 -24.31 10.85 -59.66
C THR A 593 -23.08 11.47 -58.98
N ALA A 594 -21.84 11.34 -59.47
CA ALA A 594 -21.20 10.50 -60.51
C ALA A 594 -19.73 10.28 -60.07
N CYS A 595 -19.02 9.18 -60.32
CA CYS A 595 -18.70 8.49 -61.58
C CYS A 595 -17.87 9.33 -62.58
N GLU A 596 -16.55 9.09 -62.65
CA GLU A 596 -15.77 8.81 -63.88
C GLU A 596 -14.26 8.70 -63.54
N ALA A 597 -13.36 8.16 -64.36
CA ALA A 597 -13.23 6.82 -64.98
C ALA A 597 -11.96 6.78 -65.86
N ARG A 598 -11.46 5.58 -66.25
CA ARG A 598 -10.37 5.34 -67.25
C ARG A 598 -8.96 5.77 -66.77
N SER A 599 -7.80 5.33 -67.30
CA SER A 599 -7.27 4.08 -67.92
C SER A 599 -5.71 4.23 -67.92
N ALA A 600 -4.80 3.33 -68.33
CA ALA A 600 -4.83 2.04 -69.04
C ALA A 600 -3.57 1.20 -68.60
N VAL A 601 -3.62 -0.13 -68.49
CA VAL A 601 -3.28 -1.18 -69.50
C VAL A 601 -1.77 -1.51 -69.60
N GLU A 602 -1.48 -2.77 -69.98
CA GLU A 602 -0.17 -3.44 -70.13
C GLU A 602 0.55 -3.91 -68.83
N ALA A 603 1.21 -5.07 -68.84
CA ALA A 603 0.68 -6.45 -68.81
C ALA A 603 1.84 -7.47 -68.99
N GLU A 604 2.19 -8.22 -67.95
CA GLU A 604 2.94 -9.51 -67.99
C GLU A 604 2.93 -10.09 -66.55
N GLY A 605 2.93 -11.41 -66.29
CA GLY A 605 2.74 -12.54 -67.19
C GLY A 605 2.65 -13.89 -66.45
N CYS A 606 1.57 -14.65 -66.69
CA CYS A 606 1.36 -16.08 -66.43
C CYS A 606 1.44 -16.66 -64.98
N CYS A 607 0.29 -17.05 -64.43
CA CYS A 607 0.17 -18.03 -63.35
C CYS A 607 -0.30 -19.40 -63.88
N ARG A 608 0.19 -20.51 -63.29
CA ARG A 608 -0.41 -21.87 -63.27
C ARG A 608 0.49 -22.78 -62.40
N ALA A 609 0.00 -23.73 -61.59
CA ALA A 609 -1.37 -24.13 -61.23
C ALA A 609 -1.33 -24.70 -59.77
N SER A 610 -2.40 -25.16 -59.11
CA SER A 610 -3.80 -25.38 -59.49
C SER A 610 -4.72 -25.24 -58.27
N CYS A 611 -5.96 -24.81 -58.46
CA CYS A 611 -6.98 -24.74 -57.39
C CYS A 611 -7.44 -26.12 -56.93
N ALA A 612 -7.92 -26.20 -55.69
CA ALA A 612 -8.83 -27.23 -55.20
C ALA A 612 -9.75 -26.58 -54.15
N ASP A 613 -10.97 -26.26 -54.54
CA ASP A 613 -11.92 -25.52 -53.70
C ASP A 613 -12.57 -26.43 -52.64
N ALA A 614 -12.72 -25.90 -51.43
CA ALA A 614 -13.66 -26.42 -50.42
C ALA A 614 -14.11 -25.26 -49.52
N ASP A 615 -15.39 -24.90 -49.63
CA ASP A 615 -16.03 -23.88 -48.80
C ASP A 615 -16.12 -24.33 -47.32
N GLY A 616 -16.04 -23.40 -46.37
CA GLY A 616 -15.81 -23.75 -44.97
C GLY A 616 -15.63 -22.58 -44.01
N GLY A 617 -16.60 -21.67 -43.93
CA GLY A 617 -16.63 -20.60 -42.94
C GLY A 617 -16.70 -21.10 -41.49
N ALA A 618 -15.53 -21.37 -40.88
CA ALA A 618 -15.44 -21.81 -39.50
C ALA A 618 -15.57 -20.63 -38.51
N SER A 619 -16.73 -20.51 -37.86
CA SER A 619 -16.86 -19.64 -36.69
C SER A 619 -15.97 -20.17 -35.55
N LEU A 620 -15.07 -19.30 -35.05
CA LEU A 620 -14.18 -19.65 -33.94
C LEU A 620 -14.99 -19.80 -32.66
N SER A 621 -15.38 -21.03 -32.34
CA SER A 621 -16.20 -21.33 -31.14
C SER A 621 -15.53 -20.79 -29.86
N GLU A 622 -16.33 -20.30 -28.91
CA GLU A 622 -15.85 -19.85 -27.58
C GLU A 622 -14.97 -20.89 -26.88
N ASN A 623 -15.22 -22.18 -27.15
CA ASN A 623 -14.48 -23.33 -26.62
C ASN A 623 -13.02 -23.46 -27.15
N ALA A 624 -12.59 -22.58 -28.06
CA ALA A 624 -11.18 -22.36 -28.39
C ALA A 624 -10.56 -21.30 -27.46
N VAL A 625 -11.24 -20.16 -27.27
CA VAL A 625 -10.80 -19.07 -26.38
C VAL A 625 -10.73 -19.52 -24.92
N LYS A 626 -11.79 -20.21 -24.46
CA LYS A 626 -11.90 -20.83 -23.11
C LYS A 626 -10.83 -21.91 -22.82
N ARG A 627 -9.98 -22.28 -23.79
CA ARG A 627 -8.83 -23.19 -23.61
C ARG A 627 -7.46 -22.52 -23.60
N MET A 628 -7.38 -21.20 -23.78
CA MET A 628 -6.12 -20.43 -23.66
C MET A 628 -6.16 -19.41 -22.51
N ALA A 629 -7.35 -19.00 -22.06
CA ALA A 629 -7.53 -18.15 -20.88
C ALA A 629 -7.58 -18.99 -19.59
N SER A 630 -6.42 -19.15 -18.94
CA SER A 630 -6.30 -19.67 -17.58
C SER A 630 -5.44 -18.71 -16.76
N SER A 631 -5.91 -18.33 -15.58
CA SER A 631 -5.15 -17.57 -14.57
C SER A 631 -3.88 -18.29 -14.06
N ALA A 632 -3.72 -19.57 -14.40
CA ALA A 632 -2.51 -20.33 -14.15
C ALA A 632 -1.46 -20.05 -15.23
N LEU A 633 -0.36 -19.43 -14.82
CA LEU A 633 0.78 -19.09 -15.65
C LEU A 633 1.72 -20.29 -15.79
N ASP A 634 2.04 -20.63 -17.04
CA ASP A 634 3.10 -21.56 -17.39
C ASP A 634 4.46 -20.85 -17.30
N VAL A 635 5.25 -21.20 -16.26
CA VAL A 635 6.52 -20.52 -15.96
C VAL A 635 7.54 -20.70 -17.11
N SER A 636 7.50 -21.84 -17.80
CA SER A 636 7.85 -21.95 -19.24
C SER A 636 7.26 -23.23 -19.85
N ALA A 637 7.50 -23.44 -21.14
CA ALA A 637 7.23 -24.72 -21.82
C ALA A 637 8.30 -25.80 -21.50
N GLU A 638 9.47 -25.39 -21.02
CA GLU A 638 10.61 -26.27 -20.67
C GLU A 638 10.57 -26.71 -19.20
N ASN A 639 9.97 -25.89 -18.33
CA ASN A 639 9.86 -26.14 -16.90
C ASN A 639 8.56 -26.87 -16.55
N ALA A 640 8.69 -27.97 -15.81
CA ALA A 640 7.59 -28.84 -15.37
C ALA A 640 6.77 -28.26 -14.19
N ILE A 641 6.55 -26.94 -14.13
CA ILE A 641 5.83 -26.26 -13.04
C ILE A 641 4.74 -25.34 -13.61
N ARG A 642 3.55 -25.40 -13.01
CA ARG A 642 2.41 -24.51 -13.26
C ARG A 642 2.15 -23.68 -12.00
N MET A 643 1.99 -22.36 -12.12
CA MET A 643 1.80 -21.46 -10.98
C MET A 643 0.55 -20.59 -11.17
N ARG A 644 -0.32 -20.47 -10.16
CA ARG A 644 -1.40 -19.45 -10.12
C ARG A 644 -0.95 -18.30 -9.23
N LEU A 645 -1.18 -17.08 -9.69
CA LEU A 645 -0.89 -15.85 -8.95
C LEU A 645 -2.19 -15.26 -8.41
N TYR A 646 -2.14 -14.72 -7.19
CA TYR A 646 -3.22 -13.98 -6.56
C TYR A 646 -2.63 -12.70 -5.98
N ASP A 647 -2.66 -11.63 -6.77
CA ASP A 647 -2.05 -10.35 -6.44
C ASP A 647 -3.02 -9.38 -5.75
N GLY A 648 -2.63 -8.10 -5.61
CA GLY A 648 -3.45 -7.10 -4.94
C GLY A 648 -4.85 -6.91 -5.55
N ASP A 649 -5.01 -7.05 -6.87
CA ASP A 649 -6.36 -6.98 -7.48
C ASP A 649 -7.21 -8.19 -7.09
N ARG A 650 -6.59 -9.38 -7.01
CA ARG A 650 -7.26 -10.62 -6.55
C ARG A 650 -7.66 -10.52 -5.09
N ILE A 651 -6.87 -9.86 -4.25
CA ILE A 651 -7.19 -9.55 -2.85
C ILE A 651 -8.35 -8.55 -2.80
N ALA A 652 -8.28 -7.42 -3.51
CA ALA A 652 -9.35 -6.40 -3.54
C ALA A 652 -10.71 -6.99 -3.95
N CYS A 653 -10.75 -7.82 -5.01
CA CYS A 653 -11.97 -8.49 -5.47
C CYS A 653 -12.56 -9.44 -4.40
N LEU A 654 -11.71 -10.21 -3.70
CA LEU A 654 -12.13 -11.13 -2.63
C LEU A 654 -12.67 -10.37 -1.41
N VAL A 655 -11.96 -9.34 -0.96
CA VAL A 655 -12.32 -8.51 0.20
C VAL A 655 -13.63 -7.76 -0.06
N THR A 656 -13.79 -7.21 -1.28
CA THR A 656 -15.04 -6.55 -1.69
C THR A 656 -16.20 -7.54 -1.76
N LEU A 657 -15.99 -8.76 -2.29
CA LEU A 657 -17.02 -9.80 -2.32
C LEU A 657 -17.44 -10.23 -0.90
N ALA A 658 -16.50 -10.36 0.03
CA ALA A 658 -16.77 -10.64 1.44
C ALA A 658 -17.61 -9.52 2.10
N LEU A 659 -17.19 -8.26 1.95
CA LEU A 659 -17.89 -7.07 2.47
C LEU A 659 -19.34 -7.00 1.95
N ILE A 660 -19.52 -7.11 0.63
CA ILE A 660 -20.83 -7.04 -0.05
C ILE A 660 -21.72 -8.26 0.27
N SER A 661 -21.13 -9.38 0.69
CA SER A 661 -21.88 -10.54 1.19
C SER A 661 -22.37 -10.31 2.63
N LEU A 662 -21.52 -9.78 3.52
CA LEU A 662 -21.89 -9.49 4.91
C LEU A 662 -22.96 -8.40 5.02
N LEU A 663 -22.85 -7.32 4.23
CA LEU A 663 -23.84 -6.22 4.22
C LEU A 663 -25.26 -6.72 3.96
N LYS A 664 -25.44 -7.65 3.01
CA LYS A 664 -26.75 -8.21 2.69
C LYS A 664 -27.25 -9.21 3.73
N GLN A 665 -26.36 -9.97 4.38
CA GLN A 665 -26.76 -10.89 5.44
C GLN A 665 -27.22 -10.11 6.68
N ALA A 666 -26.62 -8.94 6.95
CA ALA A 666 -27.09 -8.01 7.97
C ALA A 666 -28.44 -7.33 7.59
N LEU A 667 -28.58 -6.84 6.35
CA LEU A 667 -29.80 -6.16 5.90
C LEU A 667 -30.99 -7.12 5.69
N GLY A 668 -30.79 -8.24 4.99
CA GLY A 668 -31.85 -9.18 4.59
C GLY A 668 -32.49 -9.98 5.73
N LYS A 669 -32.06 -9.75 6.98
CA LYS A 669 -32.69 -10.27 8.20
C LYS A 669 -33.57 -9.24 8.93
N HIS A 670 -33.53 -7.97 8.53
CA HIS A 670 -34.34 -6.91 9.12
C HIS A 670 -35.44 -6.51 8.13
N GLU A 671 -36.71 -6.73 8.50
CA GLU A 671 -37.81 -6.17 7.70
C GLU A 671 -37.71 -4.64 7.72
N GLU A 672 -37.69 -3.99 6.55
CA GLU A 672 -37.71 -2.52 6.44
C GLU A 672 -39.13 -2.00 6.71
N ASN A 673 -39.54 -2.08 7.98
CA ASN A 673 -40.93 -1.93 8.44
C ASN A 673 -41.34 -0.45 8.67
N ASP A 674 -40.60 0.51 8.09
CA ASP A 674 -40.84 1.95 8.32
C ASP A 674 -40.81 2.75 7.01
N LYS A 675 -41.64 3.81 6.97
CA LYS A 675 -41.88 4.68 5.81
C LYS A 675 -41.14 6.02 5.93
N GLN A 676 -40.22 6.14 6.88
CA GLN A 676 -39.44 7.35 7.12
C GLN A 676 -38.26 7.46 6.14
N PRO A 677 -37.99 8.64 5.56
CA PRO A 677 -36.81 8.86 4.71
C PRO A 677 -35.54 8.84 5.57
N ARG A 678 -34.71 7.81 5.41
CA ARG A 678 -33.38 7.74 6.03
C ARG A 678 -32.43 8.76 5.39
N ALA A 679 -31.62 9.43 6.20
CA ALA A 679 -30.76 10.52 5.77
C ALA A 679 -29.31 10.10 5.54
N LEU A 680 -28.79 9.11 6.28
CA LEU A 680 -27.39 8.70 6.19
C LEU A 680 -27.18 7.69 5.06
N THR A 681 -26.08 7.87 4.32
CA THR A 681 -25.62 6.93 3.29
C THR A 681 -24.28 6.29 3.70
N LEU A 682 -24.11 5.01 3.34
CA LEU A 682 -22.86 4.28 3.51
C LEU A 682 -22.22 4.17 2.14
N SER A 683 -21.10 4.88 1.95
CA SER A 683 -20.36 4.86 0.69
C SER A 683 -19.24 3.82 0.73
N ILE A 684 -19.22 2.96 -0.29
CA ILE A 684 -18.18 1.96 -0.52
C ILE A 684 -17.41 2.40 -1.76
N CYS A 685 -16.10 2.59 -1.64
CA CYS A 685 -15.22 2.89 -2.77
C CYS A 685 -14.15 1.81 -2.92
N VAL A 686 -14.06 1.20 -4.10
CA VAL A 686 -12.93 0.34 -4.46
C VAL A 686 -11.98 1.15 -5.34
N VAL A 687 -10.71 1.23 -4.96
CA VAL A 687 -9.72 2.10 -5.63
C VAL A 687 -8.61 1.27 -6.26
N GLN A 688 -8.50 1.36 -7.59
CA GLN A 688 -7.46 0.72 -8.40
C GLN A 688 -6.52 1.77 -9.05
N THR A 689 -5.42 1.32 -9.64
CA THR A 689 -4.54 2.15 -10.50
C THR A 689 -4.66 1.73 -11.97
N ALA A 690 -4.02 2.46 -12.88
CA ALA A 690 -3.94 2.06 -14.29
C ALA A 690 -3.33 0.66 -14.48
N TYR A 691 -2.46 0.19 -13.58
CA TYR A 691 -1.81 -1.12 -13.65
C TYR A 691 -2.72 -2.31 -13.29
N ALA A 692 -3.91 -2.07 -12.73
CA ALA A 692 -4.82 -3.13 -12.37
C ALA A 692 -5.29 -3.91 -13.61
N ASN A 693 -5.46 -5.23 -13.51
CA ASN A 693 -5.82 -6.06 -14.68
C ASN A 693 -7.25 -5.77 -15.14
N GLY A 694 -7.48 -5.62 -16.45
CA GLY A 694 -8.82 -5.34 -17.00
C GLY A 694 -9.87 -6.44 -16.80
N GLY A 695 -9.48 -7.62 -16.32
CA GLY A 695 -10.39 -8.66 -15.81
C GLY A 695 -10.87 -8.40 -14.38
N SER A 696 -10.01 -7.83 -13.53
CA SER A 696 -10.35 -7.46 -12.15
C SER A 696 -11.35 -6.30 -12.11
N THR A 697 -11.11 -5.26 -12.92
CA THR A 697 -12.01 -4.11 -13.06
C THR A 697 -13.38 -4.56 -13.57
N ALA A 698 -13.44 -5.46 -14.57
CA ALA A 698 -14.69 -6.01 -15.07
C ALA A 698 -15.45 -6.88 -14.04
N PHE A 699 -14.75 -7.57 -13.13
CA PHE A 699 -15.38 -8.27 -12.00
C PHE A 699 -15.95 -7.28 -10.96
N LEU A 700 -15.22 -6.21 -10.66
CA LEU A 700 -15.68 -5.15 -9.75
C LEU A 700 -16.88 -4.38 -10.33
N GLU A 701 -16.90 -4.13 -11.64
CA GLU A 701 -18.05 -3.57 -12.38
C GLU A 701 -19.27 -4.50 -12.29
N GLN A 702 -19.09 -5.82 -12.43
CA GLN A 702 -20.17 -6.80 -12.24
C GLN A 702 -20.68 -6.82 -10.77
N LEU A 703 -19.77 -6.73 -9.81
CA LEU A 703 -20.10 -6.69 -8.37
C LEU A 703 -20.84 -5.39 -8.00
N GLN A 704 -20.45 -4.25 -8.58
CA GLN A 704 -21.12 -2.95 -8.47
C GLN A 704 -22.52 -2.98 -9.12
N ALA A 705 -22.64 -3.54 -10.32
CA ALA A 705 -23.92 -3.64 -11.03
C ALA A 705 -24.90 -4.56 -10.28
N ALA A 706 -24.42 -5.68 -9.73
CA ALA A 706 -25.22 -6.55 -8.89
C ALA A 706 -25.54 -5.91 -7.53
N ALA A 707 -24.71 -5.01 -7.01
CA ALA A 707 -24.94 -4.26 -5.77
C ALA A 707 -26.00 -3.14 -5.88
N GLN A 708 -26.50 -2.81 -7.07
CA GLN A 708 -27.53 -1.79 -7.27
C GLN A 708 -28.78 -1.90 -6.36
N PRO A 709 -29.32 -3.08 -6.01
CA PRO A 709 -30.46 -3.19 -5.08
C PRO A 709 -30.16 -2.66 -3.67
N LEU A 710 -28.89 -2.57 -3.25
CA LEU A 710 -28.52 -1.98 -1.95
C LEU A 710 -28.69 -0.45 -1.90
N ALA A 711 -28.91 0.20 -3.04
CA ALA A 711 -29.16 1.64 -3.11
C ALA A 711 -30.43 2.06 -2.35
N SER A 712 -31.46 1.20 -2.29
CA SER A 712 -32.71 1.51 -1.54
C SER A 712 -32.47 1.60 -0.03
N SER A 713 -31.56 0.80 0.53
CA SER A 713 -31.17 0.89 1.95
C SER A 713 -30.17 2.02 2.24
N GLY A 714 -29.76 2.78 1.21
CA GLY A 714 -28.83 3.91 1.32
C GLY A 714 -27.35 3.53 1.26
N ILE A 715 -27.00 2.47 0.52
CA ILE A 715 -25.60 2.13 0.22
C ILE A 715 -25.24 2.62 -1.18
N THR A 716 -24.09 3.29 -1.33
CA THR A 716 -23.50 3.61 -2.64
C THR A 716 -22.23 2.80 -2.87
N PHE A 717 -21.99 2.39 -4.11
CA PHE A 717 -20.79 1.66 -4.52
C PHE A 717 -20.14 2.40 -5.69
N GLU A 718 -18.85 2.73 -5.57
CA GLU A 718 -18.05 3.35 -6.62
C GLU A 718 -16.75 2.57 -6.89
N LEU A 719 -16.37 2.47 -8.16
CA LEU A 719 -15.08 1.97 -8.60
C LEU A 719 -14.24 3.15 -9.13
N ALA A 720 -13.20 3.52 -8.39
CA ALA A 720 -12.33 4.65 -8.70
C ALA A 720 -10.98 4.19 -9.26
N CYS A 721 -10.37 5.02 -10.13
CA CYS A 721 -9.03 4.78 -10.64
C CYS A 721 -8.16 6.03 -10.46
N VAL A 722 -7.00 5.87 -9.84
CA VAL A 722 -6.10 6.95 -9.41
C VAL A 722 -4.65 6.74 -9.91
N PRO A 723 -3.75 7.73 -9.78
CA PRO A 723 -2.32 7.55 -10.08
C PRO A 723 -1.66 6.50 -9.19
N THR A 724 -0.56 5.93 -9.68
CA THR A 724 0.24 4.92 -8.97
C THR A 724 0.88 5.50 -7.71
N GLY A 725 0.72 4.81 -6.58
CA GLY A 725 1.34 5.12 -5.30
C GLY A 725 0.31 5.34 -4.19
N VAL A 726 0.47 4.57 -3.11
CA VAL A 726 -0.36 4.49 -1.89
C VAL A 726 -1.04 5.80 -1.46
N LYS A 727 -0.32 6.94 -1.48
CA LYS A 727 -0.86 8.27 -1.10
C LYS A 727 -2.08 8.71 -1.91
N HIS A 728 -2.20 8.28 -3.17
CA HIS A 728 -3.36 8.56 -4.02
C HIS A 728 -4.51 7.60 -3.73
N LEU A 729 -4.21 6.30 -3.58
CA LEU A 729 -5.20 5.27 -3.29
C LEU A 729 -5.85 5.49 -1.92
N HIS A 730 -5.05 5.65 -0.87
CA HIS A 730 -5.49 5.87 0.50
C HIS A 730 -6.37 7.13 0.62
N ARG A 731 -5.97 8.25 -0.02
CA ARG A 731 -6.78 9.48 0.00
C ARG A 731 -8.17 9.26 -0.59
N ARG A 732 -8.24 8.68 -1.80
CA ARG A 732 -9.52 8.41 -2.47
C ARG A 732 -10.38 7.43 -1.67
N ALA A 733 -9.76 6.41 -1.07
CA ALA A 733 -10.44 5.43 -0.25
C ALA A 733 -11.02 6.05 1.04
N ALA A 734 -10.27 6.94 1.71
CA ALA A 734 -10.67 7.58 2.96
C ALA A 734 -11.73 8.69 2.81
N GLU A 735 -12.11 9.05 1.58
CA GLU A 735 -13.27 9.91 1.31
C GLU A 735 -14.61 9.16 1.50
N ALA A 736 -14.59 7.82 1.41
CA ALA A 736 -15.75 6.94 1.55
C ALA A 736 -15.92 6.42 2.99
N THR A 737 -17.13 5.93 3.32
CA THR A 737 -17.42 5.30 4.61
C THR A 737 -16.64 3.98 4.78
N VAL A 738 -16.45 3.23 3.70
CA VAL A 738 -15.53 2.09 3.59
C VAL A 738 -14.77 2.20 2.26
N GLY A 739 -13.44 2.24 2.33
CA GLY A 739 -12.55 2.32 1.17
C GLY A 739 -11.65 1.10 1.08
N VAL A 740 -11.79 0.29 0.01
CA VAL A 740 -10.91 -0.85 -0.28
C VAL A 740 -9.90 -0.41 -1.34
N TYR A 741 -8.60 -0.55 -1.08
CA TYR A 741 -7.60 -0.23 -2.11
C TYR A 741 -6.43 -1.20 -2.10
N PHE A 742 -6.03 -1.66 -3.29
CA PHE A 742 -4.81 -2.43 -3.50
C PHE A 742 -4.17 -2.05 -4.85
N GLU A 743 -2.84 -2.02 -4.90
CA GLU A 743 -2.09 -2.06 -6.15
C GLU A 743 -1.80 -3.53 -6.51
N ALA A 744 -1.79 -3.85 -7.81
CA ALA A 744 -1.42 -5.19 -8.31
C ALA A 744 -0.02 -5.68 -7.90
N ASN A 745 0.80 -4.87 -7.21
CA ASN A 745 2.06 -5.26 -6.60
C ASN A 745 1.93 -5.88 -5.19
N GLY A 746 0.73 -5.92 -4.62
CA GLY A 746 0.43 -6.49 -3.30
C GLY A 746 0.32 -5.47 -2.16
N HIS A 747 0.60 -4.18 -2.37
CA HIS A 747 0.39 -3.14 -1.36
C HIS A 747 -1.07 -2.67 -1.35
N GLY A 748 -1.75 -2.74 -0.22
CA GLY A 748 -3.12 -2.24 -0.05
C GLY A 748 -3.70 -2.55 1.32
N THR A 749 -4.89 -2.05 1.62
CA THR A 749 -5.61 -2.29 2.89
C THR A 749 -7.08 -1.88 2.74
N VAL A 750 -7.86 -1.96 3.82
CA VAL A 750 -9.18 -1.35 3.92
C VAL A 750 -9.15 -0.22 4.95
N VAL A 751 -9.72 0.93 4.58
CA VAL A 751 -9.96 2.07 5.47
C VAL A 751 -11.47 2.23 5.72
N HIS A 752 -11.85 2.74 6.89
CA HIS A 752 -13.26 2.96 7.23
C HIS A 752 -13.43 4.10 8.23
N ASP A 753 -14.58 4.77 8.16
CA ASP A 753 -15.02 5.76 9.14
C ASP A 753 -15.93 5.08 10.17
N GLU A 754 -15.35 4.75 11.34
CA GLU A 754 -16.04 4.05 12.44
C GLU A 754 -17.25 4.84 12.97
N ALA A 755 -17.20 6.18 12.93
CA ALA A 755 -18.31 7.02 13.39
C ALA A 755 -19.48 6.95 12.41
N ARG A 756 -19.23 7.18 11.11
CA ARG A 756 -20.27 7.06 10.06
C ARG A 756 -20.85 5.64 9.98
N LEU A 757 -20.03 4.60 10.15
CA LEU A 757 -20.51 3.22 10.23
C LEU A 757 -21.44 3.01 11.43
N SER A 758 -21.07 3.51 12.60
CA SER A 758 -21.87 3.39 13.82
C SER A 758 -23.20 4.15 13.74
N GLU A 759 -23.17 5.38 13.21
CA GLU A 759 -24.37 6.22 13.01
C GLU A 759 -25.32 5.61 11.98
N TRP A 760 -24.81 5.18 10.82
CA TRP A 760 -25.60 4.55 9.76
C TRP A 760 -26.26 3.24 10.21
N ALA A 761 -25.55 2.46 11.04
CA ALA A 761 -26.07 1.24 11.66
C ALA A 761 -27.14 1.53 12.71
N ALA A 762 -26.94 2.57 13.54
CA ALA A 762 -27.91 2.99 14.55
C ALA A 762 -29.23 3.46 13.93
N GLU A 763 -29.19 4.25 12.84
CA GLU A 763 -30.38 4.66 12.06
C GLU A 763 -31.18 3.45 11.51
N ARG A 764 -30.55 2.27 11.42
CA ARG A 764 -31.13 1.04 10.87
C ARG A 764 -31.29 -0.09 11.90
N ASN A 765 -31.05 0.18 13.19
CA ASN A 765 -31.01 -0.80 14.29
C ASN A 765 -30.07 -2.01 14.07
N LEU A 766 -29.04 -1.86 13.22
CA LEU A 766 -28.14 -2.97 12.84
C LEU A 766 -27.05 -3.26 13.88
N SER A 767 -26.81 -2.36 14.85
CA SER A 767 -25.70 -2.46 15.82
C SER A 767 -25.71 -3.74 16.67
N THR A 768 -26.87 -4.39 16.84
CA THR A 768 -27.05 -5.65 17.57
C THR A 768 -27.11 -6.89 16.66
N VAL A 769 -27.09 -6.74 15.34
CA VAL A 769 -27.17 -7.85 14.37
C VAL A 769 -25.83 -8.58 14.30
N GLU A 770 -25.83 -9.90 14.50
CA GLU A 770 -24.60 -10.72 14.52
C GLU A 770 -23.77 -10.58 13.22
N GLU A 771 -24.41 -10.45 12.06
CA GLU A 771 -23.71 -10.24 10.78
C GLU A 771 -23.13 -8.84 10.61
N TRP A 772 -23.77 -7.81 11.17
CA TRP A 772 -23.19 -6.46 11.19
C TRP A 772 -21.97 -6.40 12.12
N GLN A 773 -22.05 -7.07 13.28
CA GLN A 773 -20.91 -7.22 14.19
C GLN A 773 -19.80 -8.08 13.58
N LEU A 774 -20.12 -9.05 12.71
CA LEU A 774 -19.10 -9.79 11.95
C LEU A 774 -18.45 -8.92 10.87
N LEU A 775 -19.20 -7.99 10.26
CA LEU A 775 -18.70 -7.00 9.30
C LEU A 775 -17.73 -6.02 9.94
N THR A 776 -18.08 -5.40 11.07
CA THR A 776 -17.17 -4.46 11.75
C THR A 776 -15.88 -5.16 12.20
N ARG A 777 -16.00 -6.38 12.75
CA ARG A 777 -14.82 -7.24 13.03
C ARG A 777 -13.98 -7.55 11.80
N PHE A 778 -14.59 -7.75 10.63
CA PHE A 778 -13.86 -7.98 9.38
C PHE A 778 -13.07 -6.75 8.94
N LEU A 779 -13.64 -5.55 9.07
CA LEU A 779 -12.94 -4.29 8.81
C LEU A 779 -11.78 -4.09 9.80
N HIS A 780 -11.97 -4.44 11.07
CA HIS A 780 -10.92 -4.39 12.11
C HIS A 780 -9.83 -5.47 11.96
N LEU A 781 -9.88 -6.34 10.94
CA LEU A 781 -8.72 -7.19 10.56
C LEU A 781 -7.68 -6.43 9.73
N PHE A 782 -8.01 -5.26 9.18
CA PHE A 782 -7.13 -4.48 8.32
C PHE A 782 -6.39 -3.39 9.08
N ASN A 783 -5.13 -3.16 8.71
CA ASN A 783 -4.36 -2.02 9.21
C ASN A 783 -4.80 -0.75 8.45
N ALA A 784 -5.81 -0.05 8.96
CA ALA A 784 -6.41 1.10 8.27
C ALA A 784 -5.47 2.35 8.16
N ALA A 785 -4.18 2.23 8.48
CA ALA A 785 -3.17 3.27 8.24
C ALA A 785 -2.33 3.02 6.96
N THR A 786 -2.13 1.77 6.55
CA THR A 786 -1.17 1.39 5.49
C THR A 786 -1.36 -0.07 5.04
N GLY A 787 -0.70 -0.50 3.96
CA GLY A 787 -0.63 -1.93 3.64
C GLY A 787 0.23 -2.71 4.65
N ASP A 788 -0.28 -3.86 5.11
CA ASP A 788 0.32 -4.65 6.18
C ASP A 788 0.13 -6.14 5.90
N ALA A 789 1.17 -6.77 5.35
CA ALA A 789 1.08 -8.12 4.83
C ALA A 789 0.77 -9.20 5.90
N LEU A 790 0.92 -8.90 7.20
CA LEU A 790 0.49 -9.78 8.29
C LEU A 790 -1.02 -9.67 8.54
N ALA A 791 -1.55 -8.45 8.56
CA ALA A 791 -2.97 -8.16 8.74
C ALA A 791 -3.79 -8.60 7.52
N ASP A 792 -3.34 -8.25 6.31
CA ASP A 792 -3.97 -8.64 5.05
C ASP A 792 -4.00 -10.18 4.87
N LEU A 793 -2.99 -10.90 5.37
CA LEU A 793 -2.93 -12.36 5.32
C LEU A 793 -4.00 -13.00 6.21
N LEU A 794 -4.25 -12.44 7.40
CA LEU A 794 -5.37 -12.86 8.24
C LEU A 794 -6.71 -12.51 7.61
N ALA A 795 -6.85 -11.30 7.05
CA ALA A 795 -8.09 -10.85 6.43
C ALA A 795 -8.45 -11.68 5.18
N VAL A 796 -7.47 -12.10 4.37
CA VAL A 796 -7.69 -13.02 3.24
C VAL A 796 -8.07 -14.42 3.71
N VAL A 797 -7.39 -14.98 4.72
CA VAL A 797 -7.78 -16.30 5.29
C VAL A 797 -9.19 -16.24 5.90
N ALA A 798 -9.53 -15.13 6.58
CA ALA A 798 -10.87 -14.85 7.08
C ALA A 798 -11.91 -14.77 5.96
N ALA A 799 -11.63 -14.06 4.86
CA ALA A 799 -12.53 -13.94 3.70
C ALA A 799 -12.75 -15.29 2.98
N LEU A 800 -11.70 -16.08 2.74
CA LEU A 800 -11.81 -17.42 2.17
C LEU A 800 -12.62 -18.35 3.09
N SER A 801 -12.37 -18.31 4.40
CA SER A 801 -13.12 -19.10 5.39
C SER A 801 -14.56 -18.61 5.59
N LEU A 802 -14.86 -17.34 5.31
CA LEU A 802 -16.21 -16.77 5.33
C LEU A 802 -17.01 -17.19 4.09
N LEU A 803 -16.40 -17.19 2.91
CA LEU A 803 -17.06 -17.56 1.66
C LEU A 803 -17.10 -19.08 1.40
N ASP A 804 -16.44 -19.89 2.26
CA ASP A 804 -16.16 -21.33 2.01
C ASP A 804 -15.44 -21.56 0.65
N MET A 805 -14.58 -20.61 0.26
CA MET A 805 -14.02 -20.50 -1.09
C MET A 805 -12.61 -21.07 -1.19
N THR A 806 -12.42 -22.07 -2.06
CA THR A 806 -11.08 -22.66 -2.29
C THR A 806 -10.16 -21.73 -3.07
N PRO A 807 -8.83 -21.90 -2.99
CA PRO A 807 -7.89 -21.15 -3.84
C PRO A 807 -8.19 -21.29 -5.34
N GLN A 808 -8.73 -22.43 -5.80
CA GLN A 808 -9.15 -22.59 -7.19
C GLN A 808 -10.37 -21.70 -7.50
N GLN A 809 -11.42 -21.74 -6.67
CA GLN A 809 -12.60 -20.85 -6.82
C GLN A 809 -12.23 -19.35 -6.77
N TRP A 810 -11.30 -18.95 -5.90
CA TRP A 810 -10.78 -17.57 -5.85
C TRP A 810 -10.05 -17.19 -7.16
N SER A 811 -9.33 -18.14 -7.76
CA SER A 811 -8.71 -17.96 -9.09
C SER A 811 -9.76 -17.92 -10.20
N ASP A 812 -10.88 -18.59 -10.03
CA ASP A 812 -11.94 -18.69 -11.04
C ASP A 812 -12.87 -17.47 -11.08
N LEU A 813 -12.90 -16.60 -10.06
CA LEU A 813 -13.73 -15.38 -9.98
C LEU A 813 -13.69 -14.51 -11.25
N TYR A 814 -12.52 -14.40 -11.88
CA TYR A 814 -12.32 -13.78 -13.18
C TYR A 814 -11.08 -14.35 -13.88
N ASP A 815 -10.90 -14.06 -15.16
CA ASP A 815 -9.63 -14.27 -15.87
C ASP A 815 -8.81 -12.99 -15.91
N ASP A 816 -7.52 -13.11 -15.65
CA ASP A 816 -6.57 -12.03 -15.93
C ASP A 816 -6.34 -11.95 -17.44
N ARG A 817 -6.60 -10.77 -18.02
CA ARG A 817 -6.26 -10.50 -19.42
C ARG A 817 -4.75 -10.66 -19.58
N PRO A 818 -4.27 -11.43 -20.58
CA PRO A 818 -2.85 -11.57 -20.87
C PRO A 818 -2.16 -10.20 -20.98
N CYS A 819 -1.26 -9.93 -20.04
CA CYS A 819 -0.59 -8.64 -19.88
C CYS A 819 0.93 -8.76 -20.06
N TYR A 820 1.53 -7.71 -20.60
CA TYR A 820 2.95 -7.55 -20.84
C TYR A 820 3.40 -6.16 -20.37
N THR A 821 4.53 -6.10 -19.67
CA THR A 821 5.07 -4.84 -19.16
C THR A 821 6.53 -4.69 -19.55
N LEU A 822 6.95 -3.46 -19.83
CA LEU A 822 8.31 -3.10 -20.21
C LEU A 822 8.83 -1.95 -19.34
N LYS A 823 10.15 -1.96 -19.11
CA LYS A 823 10.93 -0.79 -18.70
C LYS A 823 11.77 -0.34 -19.89
N VAL A 824 11.65 0.92 -20.29
CA VAL A 824 12.48 1.55 -21.31
C VAL A 824 13.35 2.59 -20.61
N ALA A 825 14.67 2.40 -20.60
CA ALA A 825 15.58 3.41 -20.04
C ALA A 825 15.58 4.65 -20.94
N LEU A 826 15.37 5.84 -20.35
CA LEU A 826 15.32 7.12 -21.06
C LEU A 826 16.02 8.21 -20.25
N PRO A 827 16.68 9.19 -20.87
CA PRO A 827 17.24 10.34 -20.17
C PRO A 827 16.17 11.14 -19.42
N ARG A 828 16.53 11.69 -18.25
CA ARG A 828 15.60 12.48 -17.41
C ARG A 828 14.90 13.61 -18.15
N ARG A 829 15.57 14.28 -19.11
CA ARG A 829 14.98 15.30 -19.99
C ARG A 829 13.75 14.80 -20.76
N VAL A 830 13.79 13.58 -21.28
CA VAL A 830 12.67 12.95 -22.00
C VAL A 830 11.59 12.48 -21.02
N LEU A 831 11.99 11.92 -19.87
CA LEU A 831 11.03 11.54 -18.82
C LEU A 831 10.22 12.73 -18.30
N SER A 832 10.75 13.96 -18.34
CA SER A 832 10.01 15.17 -18.01
C SER A 832 9.04 15.70 -19.09
N THR A 833 9.13 15.24 -20.35
CA THR A 833 8.11 15.57 -21.38
C THR A 833 6.92 14.61 -21.35
N LEU A 834 7.15 13.35 -20.96
CA LEU A 834 6.15 12.29 -20.86
C LEU A 834 5.21 12.46 -19.66
N LYS A 835 4.41 13.54 -19.64
CA LYS A 835 3.49 13.87 -18.55
C LYS A 835 2.17 13.09 -18.65
N PRO A 836 1.89 12.13 -17.74
CA PRO A 836 0.64 11.40 -17.71
C PRO A 836 -0.47 12.22 -17.05
N ASP A 837 -1.73 11.85 -17.28
CA ASP A 837 -2.89 12.49 -16.66
C ASP A 837 -2.86 12.34 -15.12
N PRO A 838 -2.85 13.44 -14.34
CA PRO A 838 -2.68 13.40 -12.89
C PRO A 838 -3.88 12.82 -12.14
N ARG A 839 -4.97 12.45 -12.82
CA ARG A 839 -6.14 11.79 -12.23
C ARG A 839 -6.05 10.27 -12.25
N HIS A 840 -5.34 9.67 -13.21
CA HIS A 840 -5.37 8.21 -13.42
C HIS A 840 -4.18 7.60 -14.18
N GLU A 841 -3.24 8.40 -14.68
CA GLU A 841 -2.06 7.99 -15.47
C GLU A 841 -2.28 7.19 -16.78
N LYS A 842 -3.51 6.79 -17.13
CA LYS A 842 -3.86 5.99 -18.33
C LYS A 842 -3.51 6.63 -19.69
N ARG A 843 -3.25 7.94 -19.77
CA ARG A 843 -3.01 8.71 -21.00
C ARG A 843 -1.98 9.83 -20.74
N LEU A 844 -1.22 10.23 -21.75
CA LEU A 844 -0.39 11.44 -21.74
C LEU A 844 -1.25 12.68 -22.08
N LEU A 845 -1.09 13.78 -21.35
CA LEU A 845 -1.86 15.02 -21.58
C LEU A 845 -1.12 16.01 -22.49
N GLU A 846 0.11 16.37 -22.15
CA GLU A 846 0.87 17.40 -22.89
C GLU A 846 1.51 16.89 -24.19
N MET A 847 1.36 15.59 -24.51
CA MET A 847 1.94 14.93 -25.69
C MET A 847 0.85 14.31 -26.60
N PRO A 848 -0.12 15.08 -27.13
CA PRO A 848 -1.28 14.54 -27.84
C PRO A 848 -0.91 13.75 -29.11
N ALA A 849 0.13 14.15 -29.83
CA ALA A 849 0.59 13.44 -31.03
C ALA A 849 1.20 12.06 -30.72
N LEU A 850 1.83 11.88 -29.55
CA LEU A 850 2.31 10.57 -29.10
C LEU A 850 1.13 9.73 -28.58
N GLN A 851 0.21 10.32 -27.82
CA GLN A 851 -0.97 9.62 -27.33
C GLN A 851 -1.87 9.12 -28.48
N ALA A 852 -2.07 9.91 -29.54
CA ALA A 852 -2.87 9.49 -30.69
C ALA A 852 -2.29 8.24 -31.39
N ARG A 853 -0.95 8.16 -31.53
CA ARG A 853 -0.27 6.97 -32.07
C ARG A 853 -0.36 5.76 -31.14
N ILE A 854 -0.43 5.99 -29.82
CA ILE A 854 -0.65 4.92 -28.83
C ILE A 854 -2.09 4.40 -28.91
N ASP A 855 -3.08 5.30 -29.04
CA ASP A 855 -4.49 4.95 -29.22
C ASP A 855 -4.69 4.15 -30.52
N GLU A 856 -4.13 4.62 -31.64
CA GLU A 856 -4.11 3.93 -32.93
C GLU A 856 -3.49 2.52 -32.82
N ALA A 857 -2.37 2.37 -32.11
CA ALA A 857 -1.74 1.06 -31.89
C ALA A 857 -2.59 0.11 -31.02
N VAL A 858 -3.31 0.65 -30.03
CA VAL A 858 -4.26 -0.12 -29.20
C VAL A 858 -5.44 -0.61 -30.03
N GLU A 859 -6.05 0.26 -30.83
CA GLU A 859 -7.19 -0.07 -31.70
C GLU A 859 -6.82 -1.06 -32.81
N ALA A 860 -5.64 -0.89 -33.43
CA ALA A 860 -5.19 -1.71 -34.55
C ALA A 860 -4.67 -3.10 -34.15
N THR A 861 -4.35 -3.36 -32.88
CA THR A 861 -3.75 -4.65 -32.47
C THR A 861 -4.80 -5.77 -32.34
N ALA A 862 -5.80 -5.61 -31.49
CA ALA A 862 -6.86 -6.59 -31.23
C ALA A 862 -8.00 -5.97 -30.41
N PRO A 863 -9.25 -6.51 -30.48
CA PRO A 863 -10.34 -6.05 -29.62
C PRO A 863 -10.00 -6.22 -28.12
N PHE A 864 -10.57 -5.36 -27.28
CA PHE A 864 -10.35 -5.33 -25.82
C PHE A 864 -8.90 -5.07 -25.35
N CYS A 865 -8.01 -4.64 -26.26
CA CYS A 865 -6.68 -4.17 -25.90
C CYS A 865 -6.73 -2.91 -25.02
N ARG A 866 -5.71 -2.74 -24.18
CA ARG A 866 -5.44 -1.52 -23.43
C ARG A 866 -3.94 -1.36 -23.23
N GLY A 867 -3.39 -0.20 -23.58
CA GLY A 867 -1.98 0.12 -23.40
C GLY A 867 -1.76 1.55 -22.92
N PHE A 868 -0.74 1.78 -22.09
CA PHE A 868 -0.38 3.11 -21.61
C PHE A 868 1.11 3.25 -21.27
N VAL A 869 1.56 4.50 -21.14
CA VAL A 869 2.95 4.93 -20.98
C VAL A 869 3.06 5.84 -19.77
N ARG A 870 4.02 5.58 -18.86
CA ARG A 870 4.16 6.33 -17.61
C ARG A 870 5.63 6.42 -17.14
N PRO A 871 6.22 7.61 -16.93
CA PRO A 871 7.56 7.73 -16.36
C PRO A 871 7.62 7.17 -14.93
N SER A 872 8.73 6.57 -14.54
CA SER A 872 8.93 6.09 -13.17
C SER A 872 9.38 7.21 -12.23
N GLY A 873 8.67 7.40 -11.12
CA GLY A 873 9.09 8.37 -10.08
C GLY A 873 10.32 7.96 -9.24
N THR A 874 10.85 6.75 -9.45
CA THR A 874 11.94 6.16 -8.63
C THR A 874 13.12 5.59 -9.44
N GLU A 875 13.01 5.56 -10.77
CA GLU A 875 13.99 4.95 -11.68
C GLU A 875 14.05 5.80 -12.95
N ASP A 876 15.22 5.91 -13.60
CA ASP A 876 15.38 6.66 -14.86
C ASP A 876 14.86 5.83 -16.07
N VAL A 877 13.61 5.39 -15.98
CA VAL A 877 12.92 4.56 -16.97
C VAL A 877 11.48 5.03 -17.19
N CYS A 878 11.00 4.87 -18.41
CA CYS A 878 9.57 4.85 -18.69
C CYS A 878 9.02 3.44 -18.53
N ARG A 879 7.83 3.31 -17.98
CA ARG A 879 7.09 2.06 -17.83
C ARG A 879 6.01 2.01 -18.90
N ILE A 880 5.89 0.86 -19.55
CA ILE A 880 4.85 0.58 -20.54
C ILE A 880 4.05 -0.62 -20.03
N TYR A 881 2.73 -0.52 -20.12
CA TYR A 881 1.79 -1.61 -19.87
C TYR A 881 0.99 -1.87 -21.14
N ALA A 882 0.77 -3.15 -21.45
CA ALA A 882 -0.13 -3.59 -22.50
C ALA A 882 -0.88 -4.84 -22.03
N GLU A 883 -2.20 -4.89 -22.24
CA GLU A 883 -3.01 -6.10 -22.13
C GLU A 883 -3.84 -6.30 -23.41
N ALA A 884 -4.12 -7.55 -23.74
CA ALA A 884 -4.85 -7.96 -24.93
C ALA A 884 -5.58 -9.30 -24.67
N PRO A 885 -6.40 -9.82 -25.60
CA PRO A 885 -7.03 -11.14 -25.47
C PRO A 885 -6.04 -12.31 -25.35
N ASP A 886 -4.84 -12.18 -25.92
CA ASP A 886 -3.80 -13.19 -25.90
C ASP A 886 -2.40 -12.59 -25.66
N LEU A 887 -1.45 -13.45 -25.26
CA LEU A 887 -0.10 -13.03 -24.86
C LEU A 887 0.79 -12.57 -26.04
N GLN A 888 0.52 -12.99 -27.28
CA GLN A 888 1.25 -12.48 -28.44
C GLN A 888 0.76 -11.08 -28.81
N SER A 889 -0.56 -10.86 -28.85
CA SER A 889 -1.13 -9.51 -29.05
C SER A 889 -0.65 -8.52 -27.99
N ALA A 890 -0.61 -8.91 -26.71
CA ALA A 890 -0.08 -8.06 -25.63
C ALA A 890 1.42 -7.74 -25.80
N LYS A 891 2.23 -8.70 -26.28
CA LYS A 891 3.65 -8.48 -26.61
C LYS A 891 3.83 -7.57 -27.82
N THR A 892 3.00 -7.72 -28.85
CA THR A 892 3.01 -6.87 -30.05
C THR A 892 2.67 -5.43 -29.68
N LEU A 893 1.55 -5.21 -28.98
CA LEU A 893 1.15 -3.88 -28.50
C LEU A 893 2.23 -3.22 -27.62
N GLY A 894 2.79 -3.96 -26.67
CA GLY A 894 3.85 -3.46 -25.80
C GLY A 894 5.13 -3.07 -26.56
N ARG A 895 5.51 -3.81 -27.61
CA ARG A 895 6.64 -3.47 -28.50
C ARG A 895 6.35 -2.23 -29.34
N LEU A 896 5.19 -2.16 -29.99
CA LEU A 896 4.76 -1.01 -30.78
C LEU A 896 4.80 0.27 -29.93
N ILE A 897 4.20 0.25 -28.73
CA ILE A 897 4.25 1.40 -27.81
C ILE A 897 5.69 1.73 -27.38
N SER A 898 6.56 0.72 -27.20
CA SER A 898 7.99 0.94 -26.92
C SER A 898 8.74 1.62 -28.07
N GLU A 899 8.44 1.24 -29.30
CA GLU A 899 9.01 1.85 -30.51
C GLU A 899 8.51 3.30 -30.68
N LEU A 900 7.23 3.57 -30.44
CA LEU A 900 6.66 4.93 -30.43
C LEU A 900 7.37 5.84 -29.42
N VAL A 901 7.61 5.35 -28.21
CA VAL A 901 8.28 6.10 -27.13
C VAL A 901 9.77 6.33 -27.44
N VAL A 902 10.48 5.34 -28.01
CA VAL A 902 11.89 5.50 -28.41
C VAL A 902 12.03 6.45 -29.60
N GLN A 903 11.14 6.38 -30.60
CA GLN A 903 11.10 7.34 -31.71
C GLN A 903 10.88 8.78 -31.22
N HIS A 904 9.99 8.98 -30.23
CA HIS A 904 9.78 10.30 -29.62
C HIS A 904 11.04 10.79 -28.88
N ALA A 905 11.72 9.91 -28.13
CA ALA A 905 12.96 10.26 -27.45
C ALA A 905 14.07 10.69 -28.44
N GLN A 906 14.25 9.92 -29.52
CA GLN A 906 15.21 10.24 -30.59
C GLN A 906 14.88 11.57 -31.27
N ALA A 907 13.60 11.80 -31.62
CA ALA A 907 13.17 13.05 -32.25
C ALA A 907 13.35 14.29 -31.36
N ALA A 908 13.30 14.14 -30.03
CA ALA A 908 13.59 15.23 -29.09
C ALA A 908 15.09 15.57 -29.08
N GLU A 909 15.97 14.56 -29.09
CA GLU A 909 17.43 14.73 -29.12
C GLU A 909 17.92 15.26 -30.47
N ASP A 910 17.33 14.81 -31.57
CA ASP A 910 17.57 15.30 -32.93
C ASP A 910 17.12 16.76 -33.14
N LEU A 911 16.25 17.29 -32.28
CA LEU A 911 15.86 18.71 -32.30
C LEU A 911 16.89 19.57 -31.55
N GLU A 912 17.37 19.11 -30.38
CA GLU A 912 18.44 19.79 -29.62
C GLU A 912 19.76 19.80 -30.40
N GLY A 913 20.08 18.72 -31.15
CA GLY A 913 21.27 18.66 -32.01
C GLY A 913 21.27 19.61 -33.22
N LYS A 914 20.24 20.46 -33.38
CA LYS A 914 20.07 21.44 -34.46
C LYS A 914 19.84 22.88 -33.95
N LEU A 915 19.92 23.10 -32.63
CA LEU A 915 19.72 24.38 -31.94
C LEU A 915 21.03 24.92 -31.34
#